data_AF-A0A1Q9DYQ2-F1
#
_entry.id   AF-A0A1Q9DYQ2-F1
#
_cell.length_a   1.000
_cell.length_b   1.000
_cell.length_c   1.000
_cell.angle_alpha   90.00
_cell.angle_beta   90.00
_cell.angle_gamma   90.00
#
_symmetry.space_group_name_H-M   'P 1'
#
loop_
_entity.id
_entity.type
_entity.pdbx_description
1 polymer ?
#
loop_
_entity_poly.entity_id
_entity_poly.type
_entity_poly.pdbx_seq_one_letter_code
_entity_poly.pdbx_strand_id
1 'polypeptide(L)'
;MVLQEMDRAIIQGCLQAAEGGKLVQSIDGLHEFLVQHGLAWRQVIHCDHVGVHSQNRDGLGCSSAHVHDLLKSICSIGFSQSEVRGICLEVPHGPEGDEIRGFNQRLVSDAGGKLAPVTSLRYASVVGSHANQAARCIWHKVAHDDDRLTVDGKLSLEKLEAVDKAWARSIRDGHTWQVVSHELAREFPQYCLLAQAAGNAAGQIAAVEHEIQLAKRVNSSIQAFLSRSEKKTVTYQDISAEILRSRSPHASALPSIFGFVLKYGGGTEHDSFMARTERHVRAHGFPNRVLGGDMWHALSQDCKGPEQHVSWRHMLLKFGLCGPEKCLTLTDVKRSLSARDVLKSVGEAESFLLQVQKLGQDLDSDTIEASLGNLEVQLASIVLQKKKISQHDTLQDAARSCLEKSLRVYDETGKLVSNSRVVDLGFQPGNEVIRKADDMKGTIMEISAENVRLRLTDGQEYLASSQSFVDGKWKQHVQKAEPVLFKDWRKYDPVHSAEFTIGVVKGVVFRSMYEQYETLKVDDLDIFLKPSKNVQVKKSYNINILKLPIATARVNVGETVPAGAVQLAVLAAGATNKETHKIYMQAHFQGPKTDSSQQGFINPVWLMKSTTDRDEANMELHWTSKTSMNQKLTCKSASMTLPIVRNFVKLDAGDSLVLWRPDMGKSESIEVLEPVKKKVSRALLAAYIAAGLSSLIYIMSDEELHHVVQDEEEGDKPLKMFTAVCLSGGNIKGVWMPETQTVSGFTFIRLSKWCKKLTQYVTGKAMNLHQQRPINSINVQWFITMQELRRQACNEALKRVIVQAAEAEGSKIPEKIRPARQEDEFIAGRTVIVTPPAIEGSDDEAVAPQQLRLLWVLKSAEIWVELTIPNMEYVKRAILKSPPWQQPIGKRAKGAAASPKRRRRRGPKPRAHREPDEPLEQSDHDEAEDNREALDDD
;
A
#
# COMPACT_ATOMS: atom_id res chain seq x y z
N MET A 1 -6.27 -14.56 -48.70
CA MET A 1 -7.19 -15.69 -48.92
C MET A 1 -8.61 -15.15 -48.94
N VAL A 2 -9.51 -15.61 -49.81
CA VAL A 2 -10.90 -15.09 -49.81
C VAL A 2 -11.75 -15.94 -48.89
N LEU A 3 -12.07 -15.43 -47.70
CA LEU A 3 -13.02 -16.03 -46.77
C LEU A 3 -14.37 -16.27 -47.47
N GLN A 4 -14.84 -17.52 -47.51
CA GLN A 4 -16.14 -17.85 -48.07
C GLN A 4 -17.26 -17.26 -47.21
N GLU A 5 -18.42 -16.98 -47.79
CA GLU A 5 -19.55 -16.36 -47.09
C GLU A 5 -20.01 -17.17 -45.87
N MET A 6 -19.95 -18.50 -45.97
CA MET A 6 -20.26 -19.40 -44.86
C MET A 6 -19.23 -19.32 -43.73
N ASP A 7 -17.94 -19.19 -44.04
CA ASP A 7 -16.88 -19.00 -43.04
C ASP A 7 -17.07 -17.68 -42.28
N ARG A 8 -17.42 -16.61 -43.01
CA ARG A 8 -17.73 -15.30 -42.42
C ARG A 8 -18.88 -15.38 -41.43
N ALA A 9 -19.95 -16.08 -41.78
CA ALA A 9 -21.11 -16.26 -40.91
C ALA A 9 -20.77 -17.04 -39.63
N ILE A 10 -19.93 -18.08 -39.72
CA ILE A 10 -19.49 -18.87 -38.57
C ILE A 10 -18.58 -18.04 -37.65
N ILE A 11 -17.59 -17.34 -38.22
CA ILE A 11 -16.69 -16.46 -37.46
C ILE A 11 -17.49 -15.39 -36.73
N GLN A 12 -18.38 -14.69 -37.45
CA GLN A 12 -19.24 -13.67 -36.88
C GLN A 12 -20.13 -14.23 -35.77
N GLY A 13 -20.73 -15.40 -35.97
CA GLY A 13 -21.55 -16.09 -34.97
C GLY A 13 -20.76 -16.44 -33.70
N CYS A 14 -19.51 -16.90 -33.84
CA CYS A 14 -18.64 -17.17 -32.71
C CYS A 14 -18.27 -15.89 -31.94
N LEU A 15 -17.96 -14.80 -32.65
CA LEU A 15 -17.66 -13.51 -32.04
C LEU A 15 -18.89 -12.94 -31.30
N GLN A 16 -20.08 -13.01 -31.90
CA GLN A 16 -21.33 -12.60 -31.24
C GLN A 16 -21.65 -13.45 -30.00
N ALA A 17 -21.41 -14.76 -30.06
CA ALA A 17 -21.59 -15.64 -28.90
C ALA A 17 -20.57 -15.35 -27.79
N ALA A 18 -19.33 -15.02 -28.15
CA ALA A 18 -18.31 -14.55 -27.21
C ALA A 18 -18.76 -13.25 -26.54
N GLU A 19 -19.39 -12.34 -27.30
CA GLU A 19 -19.92 -11.10 -26.78
C GLU A 19 -21.11 -11.30 -25.84
N GLY A 20 -21.99 -12.25 -26.16
CA GLY A 20 -23.20 -12.60 -25.40
C GLY A 20 -22.99 -13.43 -24.13
N GLY A 21 -21.74 -13.73 -23.74
CA GLY A 21 -21.41 -14.31 -22.43
C GLY A 21 -20.75 -15.70 -22.43
N LYS A 22 -20.44 -16.29 -23.60
CA LYS A 22 -19.69 -17.56 -23.71
C LYS A 22 -18.23 -17.37 -24.13
N LEU A 23 -17.60 -16.29 -23.66
CA LEU A 23 -16.28 -15.80 -24.11
C LEU A 23 -15.21 -16.87 -24.38
N VAL A 24 -14.77 -17.62 -23.36
CA VAL A 24 -13.67 -18.59 -23.50
C VAL A 24 -14.05 -19.72 -24.46
N GLN A 25 -15.22 -20.33 -24.26
CA GLN A 25 -15.70 -21.42 -25.10
C GLN A 25 -15.84 -21.01 -26.57
N SER A 26 -16.39 -19.83 -26.84
CA SER A 26 -16.60 -19.33 -28.19
C SER A 26 -15.29 -18.96 -28.89
N ILE A 27 -14.31 -18.43 -28.16
CA ILE A 27 -12.99 -18.09 -28.73
C ILE A 27 -12.14 -19.34 -28.96
N ASP A 28 -12.18 -20.33 -28.06
CA ASP A 28 -11.50 -21.61 -28.26
C ASP A 28 -12.07 -22.35 -29.48
N GLY A 29 -13.40 -22.42 -29.60
CA GLY A 29 -14.07 -22.98 -30.78
C GLY A 29 -13.76 -22.21 -32.06
N LEU A 30 -13.66 -20.87 -31.99
CA LEU A 30 -13.22 -20.06 -33.12
C LEU A 30 -11.78 -20.40 -33.53
N HIS A 31 -10.84 -20.55 -32.59
CA HIS A 31 -9.47 -20.92 -32.91
C HIS A 31 -9.37 -22.29 -33.56
N GLU A 32 -10.13 -23.28 -33.09
CA GLU A 32 -10.20 -24.60 -33.73
C GLU A 32 -10.71 -24.49 -35.17
N PHE A 33 -11.76 -23.70 -35.40
CA PHE A 33 -12.29 -23.43 -36.74
C PHE A 33 -11.24 -22.75 -37.64
N LEU A 34 -10.56 -21.71 -37.14
CA LEU A 34 -9.53 -20.98 -37.90
C LEU A 34 -8.36 -21.88 -38.28
N VAL A 35 -7.96 -22.81 -37.42
CA VAL A 35 -6.91 -23.79 -37.73
C VAL A 35 -7.33 -24.73 -38.86
N GLN A 36 -8.57 -25.22 -38.83
CA GLN A 36 -9.09 -26.10 -39.90
C GLN A 36 -9.16 -25.41 -41.27
N HIS A 37 -9.33 -24.08 -41.29
CA HIS A 37 -9.45 -23.29 -42.52
C HIS A 37 -8.16 -22.57 -42.91
N GLY A 38 -7.03 -22.88 -42.25
CA GLY A 38 -5.71 -22.30 -42.58
C GLY A 38 -5.56 -20.81 -42.22
N LEU A 39 -6.44 -20.26 -41.39
CA LEU A 39 -6.42 -18.87 -40.91
C LEU A 39 -5.69 -18.71 -39.57
N ALA A 40 -5.40 -19.83 -38.91
CA ALA A 40 -4.53 -19.91 -37.75
C ALA A 40 -3.68 -21.18 -37.80
N TRP A 41 -2.51 -21.17 -37.18
CA TRP A 41 -1.63 -22.34 -37.08
C TRP A 41 -0.77 -22.27 -35.83
N ARG A 42 -0.07 -23.36 -35.52
CA ARG A 42 0.93 -23.41 -34.45
C ARG A 42 2.32 -23.40 -35.04
N GLN A 43 3.19 -22.54 -34.52
CA GLN A 43 4.57 -22.41 -34.98
C GLN A 43 5.50 -22.10 -33.82
N VAL A 44 6.71 -22.66 -33.83
CA VAL A 44 7.78 -22.24 -32.93
C VAL A 44 8.39 -20.95 -33.46
N ILE A 45 8.36 -19.90 -32.66
CA ILE A 45 8.82 -18.56 -33.06
C ILE A 45 9.84 -18.07 -32.02
N HIS A 46 10.98 -17.60 -32.52
CA HIS A 46 11.99 -16.94 -31.69
C HIS A 46 11.43 -15.64 -31.10
N CYS A 47 11.77 -15.34 -29.83
CA CYS A 47 11.15 -14.24 -29.10
C CYS A 47 11.35 -12.87 -29.79
N ASP A 48 12.43 -12.70 -30.54
CA ASP A 48 12.76 -11.46 -31.24
C ASP A 48 11.91 -11.16 -32.49
N HIS A 49 11.13 -12.13 -32.96
CA HIS A 49 10.20 -11.95 -34.08
C HIS A 49 8.79 -11.54 -33.64
N VAL A 50 8.50 -11.60 -32.33
CA VAL A 50 7.18 -11.31 -31.78
C VAL A 50 7.24 -10.02 -30.95
N GLY A 51 6.56 -8.98 -31.43
CA GLY A 51 6.32 -7.76 -30.67
C GLY A 51 4.92 -7.78 -30.05
N VAL A 52 4.37 -6.61 -29.77
CA VAL A 52 3.08 -6.44 -29.12
C VAL A 52 2.10 -5.83 -30.10
N HIS A 53 0.90 -6.43 -30.24
CA HIS A 53 -0.14 -5.86 -31.09
C HIS A 53 -0.64 -4.54 -30.50
N SER A 54 -0.96 -3.55 -31.35
CA SER A 54 -1.38 -2.20 -30.93
C SER A 54 -2.68 -2.20 -30.10
N GLN A 55 -3.49 -3.26 -30.19
CA GLN A 55 -4.72 -3.45 -29.42
C GLN A 55 -4.53 -4.30 -28.14
N ASN A 56 -3.32 -4.81 -27.87
CA ASN A 56 -3.04 -5.65 -26.71
C ASN A 56 -3.28 -4.87 -25.40
N ARG A 57 -3.91 -5.53 -24.41
CA ARG A 57 -4.31 -4.94 -23.12
C ARG A 57 -5.07 -3.63 -23.31
N ASP A 58 -6.07 -3.65 -24.19
CA ASP A 58 -6.91 -2.48 -24.48
C ASP A 58 -6.11 -1.28 -25.05
N GLY A 59 -5.01 -1.58 -25.75
CA GLY A 59 -4.13 -0.60 -26.39
C GLY A 59 -2.94 -0.13 -25.55
N LEU A 60 -2.71 -0.73 -24.37
CA LEU A 60 -1.58 -0.40 -23.50
C LEU A 60 -0.30 -1.13 -23.93
N GLY A 61 -0.40 -2.37 -24.41
CA GLY A 61 0.75 -3.23 -24.62
C GLY A 61 1.36 -3.77 -23.31
N CYS A 62 2.67 -3.61 -23.12
CA CYS A 62 3.41 -4.19 -21.98
C CYS A 62 3.94 -3.14 -21.01
N SER A 63 3.96 -3.46 -19.71
CA SER A 63 4.65 -2.65 -18.70
C SER A 63 6.08 -3.15 -18.52
N SER A 64 7.07 -2.25 -18.62
CA SER A 64 8.48 -2.60 -18.43
C SER A 64 8.75 -3.14 -17.02
N ALA A 65 8.24 -2.49 -15.97
CA ALA A 65 8.36 -2.96 -14.59
C ALA A 65 7.82 -4.38 -14.42
N HIS A 66 6.63 -4.66 -14.97
CA HIS A 66 6.04 -5.99 -14.88
C HIS A 66 6.82 -7.04 -15.68
N VAL A 67 7.44 -6.67 -16.80
CA VAL A 67 8.33 -7.57 -17.56
C VAL A 67 9.52 -8.00 -16.69
N HIS A 68 10.16 -7.07 -15.98
CA HIS A 68 11.29 -7.35 -15.08
C HIS A 68 10.86 -8.17 -13.84
N ASP A 69 9.71 -7.85 -13.24
CA ASP A 69 9.18 -8.63 -12.11
C ASP A 69 8.77 -10.06 -12.50
N LEU A 70 8.17 -10.21 -13.69
CA LEU A 70 7.81 -11.52 -14.24
C LEU A 70 9.08 -12.33 -14.53
N LEU A 71 10.13 -11.69 -15.03
CA LEU A 71 11.43 -12.33 -15.26
C LEU A 71 12.01 -12.91 -13.97
N LYS A 72 12.06 -12.12 -12.89
CA LYS A 72 12.47 -12.59 -11.56
C LYS A 72 11.61 -13.75 -11.06
N SER A 73 10.30 -13.65 -11.27
CA SER A 73 9.33 -14.66 -10.81
C SER A 73 9.50 -15.98 -11.54
N ILE A 74 9.64 -15.98 -12.87
CA ILE A 74 9.87 -17.20 -13.65
C ILE A 74 11.19 -17.84 -13.23
N CYS A 75 12.29 -17.07 -13.09
CA CYS A 75 13.56 -17.60 -12.61
C CYS A 75 13.46 -18.20 -11.21
N SER A 76 12.64 -17.64 -10.32
CA SER A 76 12.50 -18.12 -8.95
C SER A 76 11.61 -19.36 -8.82
N ILE A 77 10.63 -19.54 -9.71
CA ILE A 77 9.63 -20.61 -9.65
C ILE A 77 10.03 -21.79 -10.56
N GLY A 78 10.73 -21.50 -11.65
CA GLY A 78 11.02 -22.42 -12.74
C GLY A 78 10.05 -22.23 -13.90
N PHE A 79 10.60 -22.21 -15.11
CA PHE A 79 9.86 -22.13 -16.35
C PHE A 79 9.23 -23.47 -16.72
N SER A 80 7.97 -23.42 -17.18
CA SER A 80 7.31 -24.57 -17.79
C SER A 80 6.78 -24.21 -19.18
N GLN A 81 7.19 -25.00 -20.16
CA GLN A 81 6.71 -24.88 -21.54
C GLN A 81 5.19 -25.11 -21.64
N SER A 82 4.59 -25.92 -20.76
CA SER A 82 3.13 -26.20 -20.77
C SER A 82 2.28 -24.99 -20.42
N GLU A 83 2.86 -24.01 -19.71
CA GLU A 83 2.17 -22.80 -19.26
C GLU A 83 2.25 -21.66 -20.29
N VAL A 84 3.05 -21.84 -21.35
CA VAL A 84 3.20 -20.84 -22.42
C VAL A 84 2.03 -20.93 -23.40
N ARG A 85 1.03 -20.06 -23.23
CA ARG A 85 -0.16 -19.96 -24.08
C ARG A 85 -0.15 -18.67 -24.90
N GLY A 86 0.82 -18.52 -25.80
CA GLY A 86 0.98 -17.34 -26.64
C GLY A 86 0.02 -17.31 -27.83
N ILE A 87 -0.63 -16.17 -28.06
CA ILE A 87 -1.41 -15.89 -29.28
C ILE A 87 -0.87 -14.62 -29.92
N CYS A 88 -0.52 -14.70 -31.21
CA CYS A 88 -0.01 -13.56 -31.98
C CYS A 88 -0.63 -13.51 -33.37
N LEU A 89 -0.63 -12.32 -33.96
CA LEU A 89 -1.07 -12.09 -35.32
C LEU A 89 0.12 -11.83 -36.23
N GLU A 90 0.01 -12.19 -37.50
CA GLU A 90 0.93 -11.69 -38.53
C GLU A 90 0.94 -10.16 -38.57
N VAL A 91 2.10 -9.56 -38.79
CA VAL A 91 2.20 -8.12 -39.07
C VAL A 91 2.20 -7.93 -40.58
N PRO A 92 1.16 -7.30 -41.17
CA PRO A 92 1.10 -7.12 -42.62
C PRO A 92 2.19 -6.18 -43.15
N HIS A 93 2.31 -6.16 -44.47
CA HIS A 93 3.02 -5.09 -45.17
C HIS A 93 2.11 -3.86 -45.35
N GLY A 94 2.72 -2.68 -45.43
CA GLY A 94 2.00 -1.42 -45.64
C GLY A 94 1.49 -0.77 -44.34
N PRO A 95 0.58 0.21 -44.45
CA PRO A 95 0.25 1.13 -43.36
C PRO A 95 -0.20 0.45 -42.06
N GLU A 96 -1.05 -0.58 -42.14
CA GLU A 96 -1.52 -1.35 -40.97
C GLU A 96 -0.36 -1.99 -40.19
N GLY A 97 0.62 -2.55 -40.91
CA GLY A 97 1.80 -3.14 -40.30
C GLY A 97 2.78 -2.10 -39.76
N ASP A 98 2.85 -0.95 -40.40
CA ASP A 98 3.72 0.16 -40.00
C ASP A 98 3.20 0.83 -38.72
N GLU A 99 1.87 0.88 -38.51
CA GLU A 99 1.29 1.28 -37.23
C GLU A 99 1.71 0.35 -36.08
N ILE A 100 1.71 -0.97 -36.31
CA ILE A 100 2.14 -1.96 -35.30
C ILE A 100 3.64 -1.84 -35.04
N ARG A 101 4.46 -1.65 -36.09
CA ARG A 101 5.91 -1.41 -35.95
C ARG A 101 6.17 -0.12 -35.15
N GLY A 102 5.50 0.97 -35.51
CA GLY A 102 5.59 2.25 -34.80
C GLY A 102 5.13 2.16 -33.36
N PHE A 103 4.06 1.40 -33.07
CA PHE A 103 3.62 1.14 -31.69
C PHE A 103 4.71 0.46 -30.86
N ASN A 104 5.38 -0.55 -31.41
CA ASN A 104 6.47 -1.25 -30.71
C ASN A 104 7.72 -0.38 -30.55
N GLN A 105 8.06 0.44 -31.54
CA GLN A 105 9.17 1.40 -31.43
C GLN A 105 8.92 2.41 -30.30
N ARG A 106 7.72 3.00 -30.24
CA ARG A 106 7.30 3.88 -29.14
C ARG A 106 7.31 3.17 -27.79
N LEU A 107 6.79 1.94 -27.73
CA LEU A 107 6.77 1.14 -26.50
C LEU A 107 8.19 0.94 -25.92
N VAL A 108 9.20 0.73 -26.78
CA VAL A 108 10.60 0.62 -26.35
C VAL A 108 11.17 1.98 -25.95
N SER A 109 10.92 3.03 -26.74
CA SER A 109 11.38 4.40 -26.47
C SER A 109 10.91 4.87 -25.09
N ASP A 110 9.60 4.75 -24.83
CA ASP A 110 8.95 5.10 -23.57
C ASP A 110 9.55 4.37 -22.36
N ALA A 111 10.07 3.15 -22.57
CA ALA A 111 10.63 2.33 -21.50
C ALA A 111 12.04 2.78 -21.07
N GLY A 112 12.67 3.73 -21.76
CA GLY A 112 13.95 4.32 -21.36
C GLY A 112 15.08 3.29 -21.22
N GLY A 113 15.16 2.33 -22.15
CA GLY A 113 16.16 1.26 -22.14
C GLY A 113 15.81 0.04 -21.26
N LYS A 114 14.62 0.01 -20.64
CA LYS A 114 14.15 -1.16 -19.86
C LYS A 114 13.48 -2.26 -20.70
N LEU A 115 13.29 -2.04 -22.00
CA LEU A 115 12.79 -3.05 -22.95
C LEU A 115 13.78 -3.22 -24.09
N ALA A 116 13.78 -4.41 -24.71
CA ALA A 116 14.66 -4.72 -25.83
C ALA A 116 14.23 -3.99 -27.13
N PRO A 117 15.20 -3.43 -27.90
CA PRO A 117 14.93 -2.77 -29.17
C PRO A 117 14.27 -3.71 -30.18
N VAL A 118 13.41 -3.17 -31.06
CA VAL A 118 12.62 -3.94 -32.02
C VAL A 118 13.23 -3.81 -33.40
N THR A 119 13.80 -4.90 -33.93
CA THR A 119 14.53 -4.91 -35.20
C THR A 119 13.94 -5.85 -36.24
N SER A 120 13.30 -6.94 -35.83
CA SER A 120 12.84 -8.01 -36.73
C SER A 120 11.39 -8.45 -36.52
N LEU A 121 10.48 -7.48 -36.40
CA LEU A 121 9.06 -7.72 -36.09
C LEU A 121 8.32 -8.41 -37.25
N ARG A 122 7.87 -9.65 -37.03
CA ARG A 122 7.05 -10.43 -37.98
C ARG A 122 5.65 -10.72 -37.45
N TYR A 123 5.53 -10.85 -36.14
CA TYR A 123 4.27 -11.14 -35.46
C TYR A 123 4.05 -10.18 -34.30
N ALA A 124 2.80 -9.99 -33.91
CA ALA A 124 2.43 -9.11 -32.80
C ALA A 124 1.48 -9.82 -31.85
N SER A 125 1.87 -9.94 -30.59
CA SER A 125 1.15 -10.71 -29.59
C SER A 125 -0.11 -10.01 -29.09
N VAL A 126 -1.18 -10.79 -28.90
CA VAL A 126 -2.41 -10.41 -28.19
C VAL A 126 -2.53 -11.12 -26.84
N VAL A 127 -1.87 -12.28 -26.68
CA VAL A 127 -1.74 -13.03 -25.40
C VAL A 127 -0.29 -13.47 -25.22
N GLY A 128 0.25 -13.42 -23.99
CA GLY A 128 1.62 -13.86 -23.68
C GLY A 128 2.71 -12.79 -23.82
N SER A 129 2.33 -11.53 -24.02
CA SER A 129 3.25 -10.43 -24.40
C SER A 129 4.34 -10.14 -23.36
N HIS A 130 4.05 -10.20 -22.05
CA HIS A 130 5.04 -9.89 -21.01
C HIS A 130 6.13 -10.96 -20.93
N ALA A 131 5.74 -12.25 -21.00
CA ALA A 131 6.70 -13.36 -21.01
C ALA A 131 7.62 -13.30 -22.23
N ASN A 132 7.06 -12.95 -23.41
CA ASN A 132 7.88 -12.76 -24.60
C ASN A 132 8.83 -11.55 -24.47
N GLN A 133 8.37 -10.41 -23.94
CA GLN A 133 9.26 -9.28 -23.72
C GLN A 133 10.35 -9.58 -22.68
N ALA A 134 10.08 -10.38 -21.65
CA ALA A 134 11.09 -10.85 -20.70
C ALA A 134 12.17 -11.70 -21.41
N ALA A 135 11.76 -12.64 -22.26
CA ALA A 135 12.67 -13.41 -23.10
C ALA A 135 13.53 -12.51 -24.00
N ARG A 136 12.92 -11.49 -24.63
CA ARG A 136 13.63 -10.50 -25.45
C ARG A 136 14.65 -9.69 -24.63
N CYS A 137 14.30 -9.28 -23.41
CA CYS A 137 15.23 -8.54 -22.53
C CYS A 137 16.48 -9.37 -22.21
N ILE A 138 16.34 -10.68 -21.98
CA ILE A 138 17.47 -11.59 -21.75
C ILE A 138 18.29 -11.76 -23.04
N TRP A 139 17.63 -12.00 -24.17
CA TRP A 139 18.29 -12.15 -25.47
C TRP A 139 19.14 -10.92 -25.84
N HIS A 140 18.63 -9.72 -25.60
CA HIS A 140 19.30 -8.44 -25.92
C HIS A 140 20.15 -7.87 -24.79
N LYS A 141 20.39 -8.62 -23.71
CA LYS A 141 21.24 -8.21 -22.58
C LYS A 141 20.84 -6.86 -21.97
N VAL A 142 19.53 -6.66 -21.77
CA VAL A 142 18.98 -5.44 -21.16
C VAL A 142 19.47 -5.32 -19.70
N ALA A 143 19.67 -4.09 -19.23
CA ALA A 143 20.09 -3.82 -17.86
C ALA A 143 19.07 -4.35 -16.85
N HIS A 144 19.56 -4.97 -15.76
CA HIS A 144 18.71 -5.55 -14.72
C HIS A 144 19.46 -5.54 -13.37
N ASP A 145 18.71 -5.59 -12.27
CA ASP A 145 19.19 -5.45 -10.89
C ASP A 145 19.37 -6.80 -10.15
N ASP A 146 19.34 -7.94 -10.85
CA ASP A 146 19.42 -9.27 -10.23
C ASP A 146 20.73 -9.94 -10.59
N ASP A 147 21.71 -9.86 -9.68
CA ASP A 147 23.08 -10.35 -9.87
C ASP A 147 23.16 -11.86 -10.19
N ARG A 148 22.10 -12.62 -9.90
CA ARG A 148 22.00 -14.04 -10.26
C ARG A 148 21.86 -14.23 -11.77
N LEU A 149 21.30 -13.24 -12.46
CA LEU A 149 20.97 -13.29 -13.89
C LEU A 149 21.83 -12.34 -14.72
N THR A 150 22.65 -11.49 -14.08
CA THR A 150 23.44 -10.47 -14.77
C THR A 150 24.95 -10.71 -14.75
N VAL A 151 25.62 -10.20 -15.78
CA VAL A 151 27.07 -9.99 -15.87
C VAL A 151 27.27 -8.51 -16.19
N ASP A 152 28.05 -7.80 -15.37
CA ASP A 152 28.26 -6.35 -15.47
C ASP A 152 26.93 -5.54 -15.53
N GLY A 153 25.94 -5.95 -14.71
CA GLY A 153 24.63 -5.29 -14.62
C GLY A 153 23.68 -5.54 -15.80
N LYS A 154 24.04 -6.42 -16.75
CA LYS A 154 23.21 -6.79 -17.91
C LYS A 154 22.80 -8.25 -17.87
N LEU A 155 21.57 -8.55 -18.29
CA LEU A 155 21.06 -9.92 -18.36
C LEU A 155 21.97 -10.81 -19.23
N SER A 156 22.19 -12.04 -18.79
CA SER A 156 23.01 -13.05 -19.48
C SER A 156 22.21 -14.34 -19.66
N LEU A 157 22.14 -14.79 -20.91
CA LEU A 157 21.52 -16.08 -21.25
C LEU A 157 22.30 -17.24 -20.64
N GLU A 158 23.62 -17.11 -20.52
CA GLU A 158 24.51 -18.11 -19.91
C GLU A 158 24.24 -18.24 -18.39
N LYS A 159 24.06 -17.12 -17.70
CA LYS A 159 23.64 -17.13 -16.29
C LYS A 159 22.23 -17.69 -16.12
N LEU A 160 21.31 -17.34 -17.01
CA LEU A 160 19.98 -17.97 -17.01
C LEU A 160 20.10 -19.48 -17.19
N GLU A 161 20.92 -19.97 -18.12
CA GLU A 161 21.07 -21.41 -18.38
C GLU A 161 21.61 -22.18 -17.16
N ALA A 162 22.42 -21.54 -16.31
CA ALA A 162 22.84 -22.13 -15.04
C ALA A 162 21.70 -22.23 -14.00
N VAL A 163 20.70 -21.34 -14.06
CA VAL A 163 19.56 -21.28 -13.14
C VAL A 163 18.37 -22.10 -13.65
N ASP A 164 18.03 -21.93 -14.92
CA ASP A 164 16.88 -22.52 -15.61
C ASP A 164 17.22 -22.85 -17.08
N LYS A 165 17.74 -24.06 -17.29
CA LYS A 165 18.10 -24.59 -18.61
C LYS A 165 16.91 -24.63 -19.58
N ALA A 166 15.71 -24.93 -19.07
CA ALA A 166 14.52 -25.08 -19.90
C ALA A 166 14.12 -23.72 -20.49
N TRP A 167 14.17 -22.66 -19.66
CA TRP A 167 13.86 -21.33 -20.15
C TRP A 167 14.92 -20.81 -21.11
N ALA A 168 16.20 -20.97 -20.79
CA ALA A 168 17.30 -20.56 -21.67
C ALA A 168 17.18 -21.19 -23.07
N ARG A 169 16.81 -22.48 -23.13
CA ARG A 169 16.52 -23.16 -24.40
C ARG A 169 15.31 -22.58 -25.13
N SER A 170 14.21 -22.31 -24.42
CA SER A 170 13.00 -21.70 -24.99
C SER A 170 13.27 -20.29 -25.57
N ILE A 171 14.19 -19.53 -24.98
CA ILE A 171 14.62 -18.22 -25.52
C ILE A 171 15.47 -18.42 -26.78
N ARG A 172 16.44 -19.33 -26.75
CA ARG A 172 17.37 -19.59 -27.85
C ARG A 172 16.70 -20.19 -29.09
N ASP A 173 15.83 -21.18 -28.86
CA ASP A 173 15.19 -21.95 -29.93
C ASP A 173 13.81 -21.36 -30.32
N GLY A 174 13.24 -20.51 -29.46
CA GLY A 174 11.87 -20.03 -29.56
C GLY A 174 10.86 -20.93 -28.86
N HIS A 175 9.61 -20.48 -28.82
CA HIS A 175 8.50 -21.23 -28.23
C HIS A 175 7.28 -21.28 -29.15
N THR A 176 6.39 -22.22 -28.89
CA THR A 176 5.18 -22.41 -29.68
C THR A 176 4.18 -21.28 -29.47
N TRP A 177 3.78 -20.64 -30.56
CA TRP A 177 2.70 -19.67 -30.65
C TRP A 177 1.54 -20.23 -31.43
N GLN A 178 0.33 -19.82 -31.08
CA GLN A 178 -0.77 -19.81 -32.02
C GLN A 178 -0.71 -18.51 -32.83
N VAL A 179 -0.45 -18.65 -34.12
CA VAL A 179 -0.41 -17.55 -35.08
C VAL A 179 -1.77 -17.44 -35.74
N VAL A 180 -2.27 -16.22 -35.86
CA VAL A 180 -3.54 -15.91 -36.53
C VAL A 180 -3.26 -14.95 -37.68
N SER A 181 -3.85 -15.19 -38.83
CA SER A 181 -3.62 -14.35 -40.00
C SER A 181 -4.13 -12.92 -39.76
N HIS A 182 -3.37 -11.93 -40.25
CA HIS A 182 -3.76 -10.52 -40.16
C HIS A 182 -5.08 -10.23 -40.91
N GLU A 183 -5.42 -11.06 -41.91
CA GLU A 183 -6.68 -10.93 -42.68
C GLU A 183 -7.91 -11.02 -41.76
N LEU A 184 -7.83 -11.84 -40.69
CA LEU A 184 -8.92 -11.99 -39.73
C LEU A 184 -9.15 -10.71 -38.94
N ALA A 185 -8.10 -10.08 -38.41
CA ALA A 185 -8.24 -8.85 -37.61
C ALA A 185 -8.65 -7.65 -38.47
N ARG A 186 -8.27 -7.65 -39.75
CA ARG A 186 -8.73 -6.64 -40.71
C ARG A 186 -10.23 -6.75 -40.96
N GLU A 187 -10.74 -7.97 -41.13
CA GLU A 187 -12.17 -8.19 -41.41
C GLU A 187 -13.04 -8.17 -40.15
N PHE A 188 -12.51 -8.63 -39.02
CA PHE A 188 -13.18 -8.71 -37.73
C PHE A 188 -12.36 -8.02 -36.62
N PRO A 189 -12.33 -6.66 -36.57
CA PRO A 189 -11.49 -5.91 -35.62
C PRO A 189 -11.73 -6.25 -34.14
N GLN A 190 -12.93 -6.73 -33.80
CA GLN A 190 -13.30 -7.15 -32.44
C GLN A 190 -12.57 -8.42 -31.97
N TYR A 191 -12.00 -9.21 -32.89
CA TYR A 191 -11.31 -10.47 -32.57
C TYR A 191 -10.18 -10.27 -31.55
N CYS A 192 -9.29 -9.31 -31.78
CA CYS A 192 -8.15 -9.06 -30.90
C CYS A 192 -8.59 -8.78 -29.45
N LEU A 193 -9.65 -7.99 -29.28
CA LEU A 193 -10.22 -7.65 -27.98
C LEU A 193 -10.85 -8.86 -27.26
N LEU A 194 -11.49 -9.75 -28.01
CA LEU A 194 -12.10 -10.95 -27.46
C LEU A 194 -11.06 -12.05 -27.16
N ALA A 195 -10.05 -12.21 -28.02
CA ALA A 195 -8.96 -13.16 -27.85
C ALA A 195 -8.13 -12.85 -26.58
N GLN A 196 -7.77 -11.59 -26.36
CA GLN A 196 -7.11 -11.18 -25.12
C GLN A 196 -7.99 -11.41 -23.89
N ALA A 197 -9.29 -11.13 -23.98
CA ALA A 197 -10.21 -11.26 -22.86
C ALA A 197 -10.43 -12.74 -22.49
N ALA A 198 -10.50 -13.62 -23.48
CA ALA A 198 -10.55 -15.07 -23.29
C ALA A 198 -9.24 -15.59 -22.66
N GLY A 199 -8.08 -15.15 -23.15
CA GLY A 199 -6.79 -15.50 -22.56
C GLY A 199 -6.67 -15.09 -21.09
N ASN A 200 -7.13 -13.87 -20.75
CA ASN A 200 -7.17 -13.39 -19.37
C ASN A 200 -8.17 -14.16 -18.51
N ALA A 201 -9.34 -14.54 -19.06
CA ALA A 201 -10.36 -15.31 -18.35
C ALA A 201 -9.93 -16.77 -18.10
N ALA A 202 -9.20 -17.39 -19.02
CA ALA A 202 -8.60 -18.71 -18.82
C ALA A 202 -7.45 -18.66 -17.79
N GLY A 203 -6.73 -17.54 -17.72
CA GLY A 203 -5.66 -17.27 -16.74
C GLY A 203 -6.12 -16.75 -15.37
N GLN A 204 -7.41 -16.80 -15.01
CA GLN A 204 -8.02 -16.23 -13.78
C GLN A 204 -7.48 -16.74 -12.43
N ILE A 205 -6.37 -17.49 -12.38
CA ILE A 205 -5.61 -17.80 -11.15
C ILE A 205 -4.35 -16.90 -11.00
N ALA A 206 -4.02 -16.05 -11.98
CA ALA A 206 -2.84 -15.17 -11.95
C ALA A 206 -3.08 -13.75 -12.53
N ALA A 207 -4.13 -13.04 -12.11
CA ALA A 207 -4.44 -11.72 -12.65
C ALA A 207 -3.49 -10.60 -12.16
N VAL A 208 -2.87 -9.88 -13.11
CA VAL A 208 -2.15 -8.60 -12.91
C VAL A 208 -2.73 -7.53 -13.86
N GLU A 209 -4.05 -7.28 -13.76
CA GLU A 209 -4.66 -6.10 -14.38
C GLU A 209 -4.48 -4.88 -13.47
N HIS A 210 -4.20 -3.69 -14.03
CA HIS A 210 -4.03 -2.45 -13.27
C HIS A 210 -5.27 -1.56 -13.33
N GLU A 211 -5.48 -0.70 -12.33
CA GLU A 211 -6.56 0.30 -12.37
C GLU A 211 -6.42 1.28 -13.55
N ILE A 212 -5.20 1.62 -13.96
CA ILE A 212 -4.96 2.49 -15.12
C ILE A 212 -5.40 1.82 -16.43
N GLN A 213 -5.29 0.49 -16.52
CA GLN A 213 -5.80 -0.28 -17.66
C GLN A 213 -7.32 -0.21 -17.71
N LEU A 214 -7.95 -0.40 -16.55
CA LEU A 214 -9.41 -0.27 -16.45
C LEU A 214 -9.87 1.14 -16.85
N ALA A 215 -9.13 2.19 -16.46
CA ALA A 215 -9.41 3.57 -16.85
C ALA A 215 -9.27 3.80 -18.37
N LYS A 216 -8.25 3.24 -19.02
CA LYS A 216 -8.11 3.32 -20.49
C LYS A 216 -9.23 2.58 -21.19
N ARG A 217 -9.60 1.38 -20.73
CA ARG A 217 -10.74 0.61 -21.27
C ARG A 217 -12.05 1.40 -21.14
N VAL A 218 -12.30 2.01 -19.98
CA VAL A 218 -13.45 2.90 -19.76
C VAL A 218 -13.46 4.03 -20.78
N ASN A 219 -12.32 4.70 -21.01
CA ASN A 219 -12.21 5.79 -21.98
C ASN A 219 -12.56 5.31 -23.40
N SER A 220 -11.99 4.18 -23.82
CA SER A 220 -12.26 3.57 -25.14
C SER A 220 -13.74 3.17 -25.28
N SER A 221 -14.35 2.56 -24.26
CA SER A 221 -15.76 2.17 -24.30
C SER A 221 -16.71 3.37 -24.30
N ILE A 222 -16.37 4.48 -23.62
CA ILE A 222 -17.14 5.73 -23.68
C ILE A 222 -17.15 6.24 -25.13
N GLN A 223 -15.99 6.32 -25.78
CA GLN A 223 -15.93 6.83 -27.16
C GLN A 223 -16.62 5.89 -28.15
N ALA A 224 -16.38 4.58 -28.04
CA ALA A 224 -17.05 3.60 -28.91
C ALA A 224 -18.58 3.61 -28.75
N PHE A 225 -19.08 3.91 -27.54
CA PHE A 225 -20.51 4.08 -27.31
C PHE A 225 -21.04 5.38 -27.95
N LEU A 226 -20.34 6.50 -27.77
CA LEU A 226 -20.74 7.79 -28.35
C LEU A 226 -20.69 7.78 -29.88
N SER A 227 -19.75 7.08 -30.50
CA SER A 227 -19.64 7.00 -31.96
C SER A 227 -20.77 6.20 -32.61
N ARG A 228 -21.37 5.24 -31.88
CA ARG A 228 -22.45 4.37 -32.37
C ARG A 228 -23.85 4.78 -31.88
N SER A 229 -23.95 5.77 -31.00
CA SER A 229 -25.19 6.18 -30.35
C SER A 229 -25.53 7.62 -30.70
N GLU A 230 -26.82 7.92 -30.87
CA GLU A 230 -27.30 9.31 -30.96
C GLU A 230 -27.27 10.05 -29.62
N LYS A 231 -26.96 9.35 -28.51
CA LYS A 231 -26.84 9.95 -27.19
C LYS A 231 -25.60 10.84 -27.13
N LYS A 232 -25.79 12.08 -26.65
CA LYS A 232 -24.68 13.04 -26.38
C LYS A 232 -23.94 12.77 -25.07
N THR A 233 -24.42 11.83 -24.24
CA THR A 233 -23.82 11.50 -22.94
C THR A 233 -23.87 9.99 -22.71
N VAL A 234 -22.90 9.48 -21.94
CA VAL A 234 -22.78 8.06 -21.59
C VAL A 234 -23.08 7.88 -20.12
N THR A 235 -23.86 6.85 -19.78
CA THR A 235 -24.08 6.42 -18.39
C THR A 235 -23.26 5.18 -18.05
N TYR A 236 -23.05 4.92 -16.77
CA TYR A 236 -22.34 3.72 -16.32
C TYR A 236 -23.00 2.44 -16.83
N GLN A 237 -24.33 2.39 -16.84
CA GLN A 237 -25.11 1.23 -17.29
C GLN A 237 -24.89 0.94 -18.78
N ASP A 238 -24.64 1.96 -19.60
CA ASP A 238 -24.46 1.81 -21.04
C ASP A 238 -23.21 0.99 -21.41
N ILE A 239 -22.15 1.02 -20.59
CA ILE A 239 -20.84 0.41 -20.92
C ILE A 239 -20.32 -0.60 -19.88
N SER A 240 -20.88 -0.63 -18.67
CA SER A 240 -20.36 -1.46 -17.57
C SER A 240 -20.43 -2.96 -17.85
N ALA A 241 -21.50 -3.43 -18.50
CA ALA A 241 -21.63 -4.85 -18.86
C ALA A 241 -20.50 -5.30 -19.79
N GLU A 242 -20.18 -4.49 -20.80
CA GLU A 242 -19.09 -4.75 -21.75
C GLU A 242 -17.73 -4.84 -21.05
N ILE A 243 -17.43 -3.89 -20.16
CA ILE A 243 -16.16 -3.79 -19.44
C ILE A 243 -15.98 -4.95 -18.45
N LEU A 244 -17.05 -5.32 -17.74
CA LEU A 244 -17.03 -6.36 -16.70
C LEU A 244 -16.93 -7.79 -17.27
N ARG A 245 -17.07 -8.00 -18.58
CA ARG A 245 -16.86 -9.31 -19.23
C ARG A 245 -15.48 -9.90 -18.97
N SER A 246 -14.47 -9.03 -18.89
CA SER A 246 -13.08 -9.39 -18.58
C SER A 246 -12.86 -9.91 -17.14
N ARG A 247 -13.87 -9.79 -16.28
CA ARG A 247 -13.81 -10.13 -14.84
C ARG A 247 -12.62 -9.46 -14.14
N SER A 248 -12.49 -8.15 -14.36
CA SER A 248 -11.47 -7.31 -13.73
C SER A 248 -11.40 -7.48 -12.20
N PRO A 249 -10.21 -7.64 -11.59
CA PRO A 249 -10.05 -7.63 -10.13
C PRO A 249 -10.42 -6.27 -9.51
N HIS A 250 -10.46 -5.21 -10.31
CA HIS A 250 -10.76 -3.84 -9.88
C HIS A 250 -12.21 -3.44 -10.17
N ALA A 251 -13.10 -4.41 -10.41
CA ALA A 251 -14.52 -4.17 -10.69
C ALA A 251 -15.20 -3.28 -9.63
N SER A 252 -14.78 -3.35 -8.36
CA SER A 252 -15.31 -2.49 -7.28
C SER A 252 -14.96 -1.02 -7.44
N ALA A 253 -13.85 -0.68 -8.12
CA ALA A 253 -13.44 0.70 -8.38
C ALA A 253 -14.02 1.27 -9.68
N LEU A 254 -14.60 0.42 -10.55
CA LEU A 254 -15.12 0.79 -11.87
C LEU A 254 -16.08 1.99 -11.86
N PRO A 255 -17.06 2.11 -10.92
CA PRO A 255 -17.95 3.28 -10.91
C PRO A 255 -17.21 4.60 -10.67
N SER A 256 -16.21 4.58 -9.78
CA SER A 256 -15.39 5.77 -9.47
C SER A 256 -14.45 6.11 -10.62
N ILE A 257 -13.83 5.09 -11.25
CA ILE A 257 -12.98 5.26 -12.44
C ILE A 257 -13.81 5.82 -13.60
N PHE A 258 -15.03 5.32 -13.82
CA PHE A 258 -15.97 5.85 -14.80
C PHE A 258 -16.24 7.34 -14.57
N GLY A 259 -16.58 7.73 -13.33
CA GLY A 259 -16.81 9.13 -12.99
C GLY A 259 -15.59 10.03 -13.24
N PHE A 260 -14.39 9.55 -12.93
CA PHE A 260 -13.15 10.27 -13.22
C PHE A 260 -12.92 10.44 -14.72
N VAL A 261 -12.94 9.35 -15.48
CA VAL A 261 -12.61 9.35 -16.92
C VAL A 261 -13.63 10.17 -17.71
N LEU A 262 -14.91 10.06 -17.37
CA LEU A 262 -15.98 10.83 -18.02
C LEU A 262 -15.78 12.34 -17.86
N LYS A 263 -15.31 12.80 -16.69
CA LYS A 263 -15.12 14.22 -16.41
C LYS A 263 -13.76 14.75 -16.87
N TYR A 264 -12.70 13.95 -16.72
CA TYR A 264 -11.32 14.44 -16.75
C TYR A 264 -10.41 13.65 -17.70
N GLY A 265 -10.91 12.63 -18.42
CA GLY A 265 -10.09 11.79 -19.29
C GLY A 265 -9.54 12.48 -20.55
N GLY A 266 -10.19 13.52 -21.04
CA GLY A 266 -9.72 14.32 -22.19
C GLY A 266 -9.81 13.64 -23.56
N GLY A 267 -10.55 12.52 -23.71
CA GLY A 267 -10.77 11.85 -25.01
C GLY A 267 -9.72 10.78 -25.37
N THR A 268 -9.78 10.28 -26.61
CA THR A 268 -8.93 9.17 -27.12
C THR A 268 -7.75 9.59 -27.96
N GLU A 269 -7.61 10.89 -28.25
CA GLU A 269 -6.43 11.42 -28.95
C GLU A 269 -5.14 11.05 -28.21
N HIS A 270 -4.06 10.88 -28.97
CA HIS A 270 -2.79 10.35 -28.46
C HIS A 270 -2.12 11.22 -27.38
N ASP A 271 -2.50 12.49 -27.33
CA ASP A 271 -2.02 13.57 -26.46
C ASP A 271 -3.05 13.93 -25.35
N SER A 272 -4.17 13.20 -25.28
CA SER A 272 -5.15 13.40 -24.21
C SER A 272 -4.54 13.21 -22.82
N PHE A 273 -5.15 13.83 -21.80
CA PHE A 273 -4.71 13.69 -20.41
C PHE A 273 -4.63 12.23 -19.97
N MET A 274 -5.63 11.43 -20.35
CA MET A 274 -5.63 10.01 -20.04
C MET A 274 -4.53 9.26 -20.79
N ALA A 275 -4.30 9.56 -22.07
CA ALA A 275 -3.26 8.92 -22.87
C ALA A 275 -1.84 9.22 -22.31
N ARG A 276 -1.55 10.49 -21.98
CA ARG A 276 -0.25 10.87 -21.39
C ARG A 276 -0.02 10.25 -20.01
N THR A 277 -1.07 10.16 -19.20
CA THR A 277 -0.99 9.54 -17.87
C THR A 277 -0.78 8.04 -17.94
N GLU A 278 -1.53 7.39 -18.81
CA GLU A 278 -1.40 5.98 -19.10
C GLU A 278 0.02 5.64 -19.58
N ARG A 279 0.53 6.36 -20.60
CA ARG A 279 1.88 6.18 -21.14
C ARG A 279 2.95 6.23 -20.04
N HIS A 280 2.89 7.26 -19.19
CA HIS A 280 3.84 7.42 -18.10
C HIS A 280 3.73 6.31 -17.05
N VAL A 281 2.51 5.96 -16.62
CA VAL A 281 2.27 4.90 -15.63
C VAL A 281 2.65 3.52 -16.16
N ARG A 282 2.44 3.25 -17.44
CA ARG A 282 2.88 1.99 -18.06
C ARG A 282 4.40 1.82 -18.00
N ALA A 283 5.14 2.89 -18.26
CA ALA A 283 6.60 2.91 -18.28
C ALA A 283 7.24 2.95 -16.89
N HIS A 284 6.60 3.61 -15.91
CA HIS A 284 7.21 3.93 -14.61
C HIS A 284 6.42 3.44 -13.39
N GLY A 285 5.20 2.95 -13.57
CA GLY A 285 4.31 2.53 -12.50
C GLY A 285 4.65 1.16 -11.92
N PHE A 286 4.14 0.90 -10.70
CA PHE A 286 4.38 -0.36 -9.99
C PHE A 286 3.29 -1.42 -10.26
N PRO A 287 3.65 -2.68 -10.60
CA PRO A 287 2.75 -3.78 -11.01
C PRO A 287 1.53 -4.06 -10.11
N ASN A 288 1.68 -3.87 -8.79
CA ASN A 288 0.63 -4.18 -7.81
C ASN A 288 0.03 -2.94 -7.14
N ARG A 289 0.34 -1.73 -7.64
CA ARG A 289 -0.18 -0.50 -7.04
C ARG A 289 -1.65 -0.30 -7.41
N VAL A 290 -2.47 -0.13 -6.38
CA VAL A 290 -3.91 0.10 -6.46
C VAL A 290 -4.23 1.33 -5.62
N LEU A 291 -4.98 2.27 -6.17
CA LEU A 291 -5.47 3.46 -5.47
C LEU A 291 -6.79 3.19 -4.75
N GLY A 292 -7.65 2.36 -5.35
CA GLY A 292 -8.94 1.97 -4.79
C GLY A 292 -10.06 2.97 -5.07
N GLY A 293 -11.30 2.50 -4.93
CA GLY A 293 -12.50 3.25 -5.31
C GLY A 293 -12.68 4.59 -4.61
N ASP A 294 -12.27 4.71 -3.34
CA ASP A 294 -12.34 5.96 -2.57
C ASP A 294 -11.39 7.04 -3.12
N MET A 295 -10.22 6.62 -3.58
CA MET A 295 -9.23 7.55 -4.13
C MET A 295 -9.65 8.06 -5.50
N TRP A 296 -10.08 7.16 -6.38
CA TRP A 296 -10.71 7.54 -7.67
C TRP A 296 -11.94 8.42 -7.47
N HIS A 297 -12.77 8.11 -6.46
CA HIS A 297 -13.94 8.91 -6.14
C HIS A 297 -13.54 10.33 -5.72
N ALA A 298 -12.53 10.47 -4.84
CA ALA A 298 -12.01 11.77 -4.44
C ALA A 298 -11.42 12.56 -5.62
N LEU A 299 -10.69 11.89 -6.50
CA LEU A 299 -10.17 12.47 -7.74
C LEU A 299 -11.27 12.84 -8.75
N SER A 300 -12.49 12.32 -8.61
CA SER A 300 -13.64 12.66 -9.47
C SER A 300 -14.53 13.79 -8.92
N GLN A 301 -14.25 14.27 -7.69
CA GLN A 301 -15.01 15.35 -7.06
C GLN A 301 -14.65 16.71 -7.65
N ASP A 302 -15.64 17.59 -7.75
CA ASP A 302 -15.43 18.94 -8.27
C ASP A 302 -14.59 19.78 -7.29
N CYS A 303 -13.73 20.63 -7.85
CA CYS A 303 -12.90 21.54 -7.08
C CYS A 303 -13.74 22.69 -6.52
N LYS A 304 -13.42 23.15 -5.30
CA LYS A 304 -14.01 24.38 -4.73
C LYS A 304 -13.34 25.62 -5.33
N GLY A 305 -13.71 25.98 -6.55
CA GLY A 305 -13.20 27.13 -7.28
C GLY A 305 -13.71 27.18 -8.72
N PRO A 306 -13.41 28.26 -9.47
CA PRO A 306 -13.77 28.36 -10.90
C PRO A 306 -13.00 27.34 -11.74
N GLU A 307 -11.79 26.96 -11.31
CA GLU A 307 -10.93 26.01 -12.01
C GLU A 307 -11.07 24.59 -11.43
N GLN A 308 -11.16 23.60 -12.32
CA GLN A 308 -11.32 22.19 -11.95
C GLN A 308 -9.98 21.43 -11.83
N HIS A 309 -8.86 22.09 -12.15
CA HIS A 309 -7.48 21.59 -12.07
C HIS A 309 -7.31 20.18 -12.64
N VAL A 310 -7.64 20.02 -13.92
CA VAL A 310 -7.59 18.71 -14.61
C VAL A 310 -6.16 18.19 -14.67
N SER A 311 -5.18 19.05 -14.99
CA SER A 311 -3.78 18.65 -15.11
C SER A 311 -3.26 18.11 -13.76
N TRP A 312 -3.54 18.83 -12.67
CA TRP A 312 -3.19 18.43 -11.31
C TRP A 312 -3.72 17.05 -10.92
N ARG A 313 -4.96 16.71 -11.28
CA ARG A 313 -5.53 15.38 -11.01
C ARG A 313 -4.74 14.26 -11.69
N HIS A 314 -4.26 14.52 -12.90
CA HIS A 314 -3.40 13.60 -13.63
C HIS A 314 -1.98 13.54 -13.06
N MET A 315 -1.43 14.64 -12.53
CA MET A 315 -0.18 14.62 -11.75
C MET A 315 -0.32 13.74 -10.50
N LEU A 316 -1.45 13.85 -9.79
CA LEU A 316 -1.76 13.02 -8.62
C LEU A 316 -1.89 11.54 -8.98
N LEU A 317 -2.51 11.20 -10.11
CA LEU A 317 -2.56 9.82 -10.60
C LEU A 317 -1.17 9.26 -10.87
N LYS A 318 -0.31 10.02 -11.58
CA LYS A 318 1.09 9.64 -11.82
C LYS A 318 1.85 9.48 -10.49
N PHE A 319 1.71 10.43 -9.58
CA PHE A 319 2.36 10.39 -8.27
C PHE A 319 1.91 9.17 -7.45
N GLY A 320 0.61 8.89 -7.38
CA GLY A 320 0.08 7.75 -6.63
C GLY A 320 0.43 6.38 -7.21
N LEU A 321 0.57 6.29 -8.54
CA LEU A 321 0.83 5.03 -9.25
C LEU A 321 2.32 4.74 -9.50
N CYS A 322 3.14 5.78 -9.66
CA CYS A 322 4.58 5.71 -9.95
C CYS A 322 5.48 6.12 -8.76
N GLY A 323 4.94 6.84 -7.77
CA GLY A 323 5.70 7.27 -6.60
C GLY A 323 5.93 6.16 -5.56
N PRO A 324 6.74 6.42 -4.53
CA PRO A 324 6.98 5.47 -3.45
C PRO A 324 5.70 4.99 -2.76
N GLU A 325 5.76 3.85 -2.08
CA GLU A 325 4.59 3.28 -1.40
C GLU A 325 3.97 4.26 -0.39
N LYS A 326 2.63 4.42 -0.46
CA LYS A 326 1.84 5.31 0.40
C LYS A 326 2.25 6.80 0.32
N CYS A 327 2.82 7.22 -0.81
CA CYS A 327 3.18 8.62 -1.05
C CYS A 327 1.97 9.57 -1.10
N LEU A 328 0.83 9.08 -1.59
CA LEU A 328 -0.42 9.81 -1.74
C LEU A 328 -1.51 9.24 -0.81
N THR A 329 -2.21 10.12 -0.10
CA THR A 329 -3.33 9.75 0.80
C THR A 329 -4.64 10.40 0.38
N LEU A 330 -5.77 9.85 0.88
CA LEU A 330 -7.11 10.41 0.64
C LEU A 330 -7.24 11.87 1.11
N THR A 331 -6.58 12.21 2.21
CA THR A 331 -6.55 13.56 2.77
C THR A 331 -5.80 14.51 1.86
N ASP A 332 -4.67 14.08 1.27
CA ASP A 332 -3.88 14.90 0.36
C ASP A 332 -4.71 15.32 -0.86
N VAL A 333 -5.39 14.36 -1.50
CA VAL A 333 -6.25 14.65 -2.67
C VAL A 333 -7.38 15.59 -2.27
N LYS A 334 -8.15 15.25 -1.22
CA LYS A 334 -9.27 16.10 -0.77
C LYS A 334 -8.83 17.52 -0.44
N ARG A 335 -7.70 17.69 0.25
CA ARG A 335 -7.16 19.00 0.60
C ARG A 335 -6.71 19.76 -0.64
N SER A 336 -6.01 19.11 -1.56
CA SER A 336 -5.52 19.74 -2.80
C SER A 336 -6.63 20.18 -3.76
N LEU A 337 -7.87 19.70 -3.58
CA LEU A 337 -9.04 20.09 -4.37
C LEU A 337 -9.99 21.05 -3.63
N SER A 338 -9.70 21.43 -2.38
CA SER A 338 -10.65 22.21 -1.57
C SER A 338 -10.05 23.28 -0.67
N ALA A 339 -8.79 23.15 -0.26
CA ALA A 339 -8.14 24.11 0.63
C ALA A 339 -7.52 25.25 -0.19
N ARG A 340 -7.94 26.48 0.07
CA ARG A 340 -7.54 27.67 -0.71
C ARG A 340 -6.02 27.90 -0.75
N ASP A 341 -5.34 27.63 0.36
CA ASP A 341 -3.88 27.74 0.47
C ASP A 341 -3.18 26.76 -0.47
N VAL A 342 -3.66 25.52 -0.55
CA VAL A 342 -3.09 24.49 -1.42
C VAL A 342 -3.49 24.71 -2.87
N LEU A 343 -4.73 25.12 -3.15
CA LEU A 343 -5.21 25.40 -4.50
C LEU A 343 -4.42 26.51 -5.19
N LYS A 344 -3.94 27.51 -4.43
CA LYS A 344 -3.01 28.51 -4.96
C LYS A 344 -1.72 27.87 -5.48
N SER A 345 -1.09 27.00 -4.68
CA SER A 345 0.12 26.28 -5.10
C SER A 345 -0.13 25.29 -6.23
N VAL A 346 -1.33 24.70 -6.31
CA VAL A 346 -1.75 23.85 -7.44
C VAL A 346 -1.79 24.67 -8.74
N GLY A 347 -2.44 25.84 -8.72
CA GLY A 347 -2.49 26.73 -9.89
C GLY A 347 -1.11 27.23 -10.31
N GLU A 348 -0.22 27.52 -9.36
CA GLU A 348 1.19 27.86 -9.62
C GLU A 348 1.93 26.70 -10.32
N ALA A 349 1.75 25.46 -9.85
CA ALA A 349 2.37 24.28 -10.45
C ALA A 349 1.84 23.96 -11.86
N GLU A 350 0.53 24.08 -12.08
CA GLU A 350 -0.07 23.91 -13.42
C GLU A 350 0.41 25.00 -14.40
N SER A 351 0.45 26.26 -13.95
CA SER A 351 0.97 27.38 -14.75
C SER A 351 2.44 27.19 -15.11
N PHE A 352 3.24 26.71 -14.15
CA PHE A 352 4.64 26.42 -14.36
C PHE A 352 4.85 25.26 -15.36
N LEU A 353 4.07 24.18 -15.24
CA LEU A 353 4.14 23.07 -16.21
C LEU A 353 3.78 23.54 -17.62
N LEU A 354 2.77 24.40 -17.78
CA LEU A 354 2.41 24.99 -19.07
C LEU A 354 3.54 25.86 -19.66
N GLN A 355 4.26 26.61 -18.83
CA GLN A 355 5.43 27.38 -19.27
C GLN A 355 6.54 26.45 -19.76
N VAL A 356 6.84 25.38 -19.01
CA VAL A 356 7.83 24.37 -19.41
C VAL A 356 7.43 23.69 -20.72
N GLN A 357 6.14 23.34 -20.88
CA GLN A 357 5.62 22.77 -22.13
C GLN A 357 5.79 23.72 -23.32
N LYS A 358 5.50 25.02 -23.15
CA LYS A 358 5.70 26.03 -24.19
C LYS A 358 7.17 26.17 -24.59
N LEU A 359 8.07 26.21 -23.60
CA LEU A 359 9.51 26.29 -23.84
C LEU A 359 10.06 25.04 -24.53
N GLY A 360 9.42 23.90 -24.32
CA GLY A 360 9.77 22.64 -24.97
C GLY A 360 9.12 22.42 -26.34
N GLN A 361 8.36 23.36 -26.91
CA GLN A 361 7.64 23.10 -28.18
C GLN A 361 8.56 22.77 -29.37
N ASP A 362 9.82 23.19 -29.30
CA ASP A 362 10.80 23.04 -30.38
C ASP A 362 11.70 21.80 -30.24
N LEU A 363 11.56 20.97 -29.19
CA LEU A 363 12.38 19.75 -29.05
C LEU A 363 11.62 18.49 -29.50
N ASP A 364 12.36 17.38 -29.60
CA ASP A 364 11.81 16.07 -29.92
C ASP A 364 10.66 15.66 -28.98
N SER A 365 9.47 15.48 -29.56
CA SER A 365 8.20 15.31 -28.84
C SER A 365 8.23 14.16 -27.84
N ASP A 366 8.77 13.00 -28.22
CA ASP A 366 8.78 11.80 -27.38
C ASP A 366 9.70 11.98 -26.16
N THR A 367 10.86 12.61 -26.35
CA THR A 367 11.84 12.85 -25.28
C THR A 367 11.33 13.86 -24.24
N ILE A 368 10.66 14.93 -24.70
CA ILE A 368 10.06 15.92 -23.80
C ILE A 368 8.94 15.30 -22.98
N GLU A 369 8.06 14.51 -23.61
CA GLU A 369 6.91 13.92 -22.92
C GLU A 369 7.29 13.01 -21.76
N ALA A 370 8.34 12.17 -21.94
CA ALA A 370 8.87 11.34 -20.86
C ALA A 370 9.36 12.20 -19.67
N SER A 371 9.99 13.32 -19.97
CA SER A 371 10.54 14.27 -19.00
C SER A 371 9.45 15.04 -18.26
N LEU A 372 8.41 15.45 -18.98
CA LEU A 372 7.23 16.10 -18.41
C LEU A 372 6.51 15.18 -17.43
N GLY A 373 6.40 13.88 -17.75
CA GLY A 373 5.84 12.88 -16.85
C GLY A 373 6.58 12.81 -15.51
N ASN A 374 7.91 12.80 -15.55
CA ASN A 374 8.74 12.82 -14.34
C ASN A 374 8.60 14.14 -13.57
N LEU A 375 8.56 15.27 -14.29
CA LEU A 375 8.34 16.59 -13.69
C LEU A 375 7.00 16.64 -12.95
N GLU A 376 5.90 16.17 -13.55
CA GLU A 376 4.57 16.13 -12.92
C GLU A 376 4.56 15.36 -11.58
N VAL A 377 5.29 14.25 -11.49
CA VAL A 377 5.45 13.48 -10.25
C VAL A 377 6.18 14.31 -9.19
N GLN A 378 7.23 15.05 -9.56
CA GLN A 378 7.98 15.92 -8.63
C GLN A 378 7.18 17.15 -8.22
N LEU A 379 6.45 17.79 -9.15
CA LEU A 379 5.56 18.92 -8.83
C LEU A 379 4.50 18.49 -7.81
N ALA A 380 3.93 17.29 -7.98
CA ALA A 380 2.98 16.73 -7.02
C ALA A 380 3.59 16.55 -5.63
N SER A 381 4.82 16.02 -5.52
CA SER A 381 5.48 15.85 -4.22
C SER A 381 5.80 17.19 -3.55
N ILE A 382 6.18 18.21 -4.31
CA ILE A 382 6.50 19.56 -3.80
C ILE A 382 5.24 20.23 -3.26
N VAL A 383 4.17 20.30 -4.06
CA VAL A 383 2.90 20.94 -3.68
C VAL A 383 2.26 20.24 -2.47
N LEU A 384 2.33 18.90 -2.40
CA LEU A 384 1.86 18.13 -1.26
C LEU A 384 2.84 18.12 -0.05
N GLN A 385 3.95 18.85 -0.15
CA GLN A 385 4.96 18.99 0.90
C GLN A 385 5.53 17.64 1.40
N LYS A 386 5.68 16.68 0.49
CA LYS A 386 6.20 15.33 0.79
C LYS A 386 7.73 15.35 0.85
N LYS A 387 8.33 16.12 1.75
CA LYS A 387 9.80 16.35 1.84
C LYS A 387 10.66 15.09 1.94
N LYS A 388 10.13 14.00 2.50
CA LYS A 388 10.84 12.70 2.57
C LYS A 388 10.90 11.96 1.21
N ILE A 389 10.11 12.40 0.25
CA ILE A 389 9.90 11.78 -1.06
C ILE A 389 10.35 12.72 -2.19
N SER A 390 10.18 14.03 -1.99
CA SER A 390 10.59 15.07 -2.93
C SER A 390 12.10 15.08 -3.08
N GLN A 391 12.58 15.04 -4.33
CA GLN A 391 14.02 15.17 -4.63
C GLN A 391 14.46 16.63 -4.71
N HIS A 392 13.50 17.54 -4.75
CA HIS A 392 13.71 18.96 -5.00
C HIS A 392 12.86 19.80 -4.04
N ASP A 393 13.37 20.96 -3.65
CA ASP A 393 12.68 21.91 -2.77
C ASP A 393 11.85 22.93 -3.55
N THR A 394 12.17 23.18 -4.83
CA THR A 394 11.51 24.18 -5.69
C THR A 394 11.04 23.58 -7.01
N LEU A 395 10.03 24.21 -7.63
CA LEU A 395 9.53 23.79 -8.94
C LEU A 395 10.61 23.96 -10.02
N GLN A 396 11.43 25.01 -9.91
CA GLN A 396 12.52 25.33 -10.82
C GLN A 396 13.62 24.27 -10.78
N ASP A 397 14.03 23.82 -9.59
CA ASP A 397 15.06 22.78 -9.46
C ASP A 397 14.54 21.44 -9.99
N ALA A 398 13.26 21.14 -9.78
CA ALA A 398 12.62 19.95 -10.35
C ALA A 398 12.61 19.98 -11.88
N ALA A 399 12.24 21.13 -12.49
CA ALA A 399 12.28 21.28 -13.94
C ALA A 399 13.71 21.16 -14.49
N ARG A 400 14.68 21.85 -13.88
CA ARG A 400 16.09 21.78 -14.27
C ARG A 400 16.58 20.33 -14.30
N SER A 401 16.42 19.61 -13.19
CA SER A 401 16.82 18.21 -13.04
C SER A 401 16.13 17.26 -14.03
N CYS A 402 14.84 17.46 -14.30
CA CYS A 402 14.07 16.60 -15.21
C CYS A 402 14.36 16.89 -16.69
N LEU A 403 14.69 18.13 -17.04
CA LEU A 403 14.93 18.55 -18.44
C LEU A 403 16.41 18.45 -18.83
N GLU A 404 17.35 18.68 -17.92
CA GLU A 404 18.80 18.51 -18.18
C GLU A 404 19.14 17.06 -18.56
N LYS A 405 18.41 16.09 -18.01
CA LYS A 405 18.57 14.67 -18.38
C LYS A 405 18.07 14.34 -19.79
N SER A 406 17.35 15.26 -20.44
CA SER A 406 16.56 15.00 -21.65
C SER A 406 16.84 15.95 -22.81
N LEU A 407 17.48 17.09 -22.55
CA LEU A 407 17.92 18.03 -23.58
C LEU A 407 19.18 17.50 -24.28
N ARG A 408 18.98 16.72 -25.33
CA ARG A 408 19.97 16.55 -26.40
C ARG A 408 19.96 17.84 -27.23
N VAL A 409 20.87 18.76 -26.93
CA VAL A 409 21.03 19.98 -27.74
C VAL A 409 21.67 19.56 -29.07
N TYR A 410 21.19 20.08 -30.20
CA TYR A 410 21.76 19.88 -31.54
C TYR A 410 22.15 21.25 -32.12
N ASP A 411 23.22 21.34 -32.91
CA ASP A 411 23.58 22.57 -33.61
C ASP A 411 22.67 22.81 -34.82
N GLU A 412 22.88 23.98 -35.42
CA GLU A 412 22.26 24.47 -36.65
C GLU A 412 22.43 23.53 -37.86
N THR A 413 23.31 22.52 -37.77
CA THR A 413 23.53 21.49 -38.81
C THR A 413 22.83 20.17 -38.51
N GLY A 414 22.08 20.08 -37.41
CA GLY A 414 21.39 18.86 -36.97
C GLY A 414 22.31 17.84 -36.28
N LYS A 415 23.52 18.27 -35.86
CA LYS A 415 24.49 17.42 -35.17
C LYS A 415 24.39 17.64 -33.67
N LEU A 416 24.41 16.56 -32.88
CA LEU A 416 24.15 16.60 -31.43
C LEU A 416 25.28 17.35 -30.70
N VAL A 417 24.97 18.51 -30.14
CA VAL A 417 25.83 19.37 -29.31
C VAL A 417 25.51 19.11 -27.84
N SER A 418 26.01 18.04 -27.23
CA SER A 418 26.36 18.05 -25.79
C SER A 418 26.93 16.71 -25.33
N ASN A 419 27.81 16.83 -24.33
CA ASN A 419 28.64 15.88 -23.59
C ASN A 419 28.00 14.57 -23.08
N SER A 420 26.71 14.33 -23.34
CA SER A 420 25.96 13.26 -22.69
C SER A 420 26.49 11.87 -23.02
N ARG A 421 26.87 11.57 -24.27
CA ARG A 421 27.25 10.18 -24.62
C ARG A 421 28.51 9.67 -23.93
N VAL A 422 29.51 10.52 -23.69
CA VAL A 422 30.75 10.11 -23.01
C VAL A 422 30.49 9.94 -21.51
N VAL A 423 29.66 10.82 -20.92
CA VAL A 423 29.24 10.75 -19.52
C VAL A 423 28.30 9.58 -19.24
N ASP A 424 27.35 9.31 -20.14
CA ASP A 424 26.40 8.19 -20.08
C ASP A 424 27.12 6.83 -20.20
N LEU A 425 28.29 6.81 -20.86
CA LEU A 425 29.18 5.64 -20.91
C LEU A 425 30.03 5.48 -19.64
N GLY A 426 29.82 6.33 -18.63
CA GLY A 426 30.47 6.25 -17.32
C GLY A 426 31.79 7.02 -17.22
N PHE A 427 32.18 7.81 -18.23
CA PHE A 427 33.40 8.62 -18.19
C PHE A 427 33.15 10.03 -17.64
N GLN A 428 34.00 10.49 -16.74
CA GLN A 428 33.93 11.79 -16.08
C GLN A 428 35.31 12.44 -15.99
N PRO A 429 35.40 13.77 -15.86
CA PRO A 429 36.64 14.44 -15.46
C PRO A 429 37.24 13.79 -14.21
N GLY A 430 38.54 13.51 -14.25
CA GLY A 430 39.29 12.80 -13.21
C GLY A 430 39.42 11.29 -13.45
N ASN A 431 38.68 10.69 -14.39
CA ASN A 431 38.87 9.26 -14.70
C ASN A 431 40.20 9.03 -15.44
N GLU A 432 40.96 8.02 -15.00
CA GLU A 432 42.04 7.44 -15.79
C GLU A 432 41.45 6.59 -16.91
N VAL A 433 41.97 6.76 -18.13
CA VAL A 433 41.50 6.09 -19.33
C VAL A 433 42.67 5.57 -20.15
N ILE A 434 42.42 4.50 -20.89
CA ILE A 434 43.41 3.87 -21.77
C ILE A 434 42.81 3.66 -23.17
N ARG A 435 43.56 4.05 -24.20
CA ARG A 435 43.19 3.84 -25.60
C ARG A 435 43.54 2.42 -26.00
N LYS A 436 42.57 1.67 -26.54
CA LYS A 436 42.73 0.24 -26.86
C LYS A 436 43.68 -0.04 -28.03
N ALA A 437 43.91 0.94 -28.91
CA ALA A 437 44.71 0.75 -30.12
C ALA A 437 46.21 0.63 -29.82
N ASP A 438 46.68 1.36 -28.81
CA ASP A 438 48.10 1.54 -28.52
C ASP A 438 48.42 1.62 -27.01
N ASP A 439 47.45 1.28 -26.16
CA ASP A 439 47.53 1.31 -24.70
C ASP A 439 47.95 2.68 -24.11
N MET A 440 47.71 3.76 -24.85
CA MET A 440 47.98 5.12 -24.41
C MET A 440 47.12 5.49 -23.19
N LYS A 441 47.75 5.93 -22.09
CA LYS A 441 47.09 6.25 -20.83
C LYS A 441 47.04 7.75 -20.57
N GLY A 442 45.90 8.23 -20.10
CA GLY A 442 45.74 9.60 -19.63
C GLY A 442 44.58 9.78 -18.69
N THR A 443 44.49 10.96 -18.08
CA THR A 443 43.41 11.36 -17.19
C THR A 443 42.50 12.35 -17.90
N ILE A 444 41.19 12.13 -17.84
CA ILE A 444 40.23 13.09 -18.39
C ILE A 444 40.30 14.38 -17.57
N MET A 445 40.64 15.49 -18.22
CA MET A 445 40.64 16.81 -17.60
C MET A 445 39.31 17.51 -17.82
N GLU A 446 38.77 17.43 -19.04
CA GLU A 446 37.55 18.12 -19.45
C GLU A 446 36.87 17.34 -20.58
N ILE A 447 35.54 17.34 -20.60
CA ILE A 447 34.75 16.72 -21.66
C ILE A 447 33.97 17.83 -22.36
N SER A 448 34.14 17.97 -23.67
CA SER A 448 33.35 18.84 -24.53
C SER A 448 32.62 18.04 -25.62
N ALA A 449 31.74 18.72 -26.36
CA ALA A 449 30.83 18.07 -27.31
C ALA A 449 31.59 17.32 -28.40
N GLU A 450 32.70 17.89 -28.87
CA GLU A 450 33.51 17.31 -29.95
C GLU A 450 34.77 16.61 -29.45
N ASN A 451 35.30 17.02 -28.30
CA ASN A 451 36.59 16.53 -27.81
C ASN A 451 36.62 16.30 -26.29
N VAL A 452 37.34 15.27 -25.87
CA VAL A 452 37.77 15.00 -24.50
C VAL A 452 39.21 15.47 -24.35
N ARG A 453 39.44 16.45 -23.46
CA ARG A 453 40.78 16.88 -23.10
C ARG A 453 41.36 15.91 -22.08
N LEU A 454 42.48 15.31 -22.42
CA LEU A 454 43.21 14.33 -21.62
C LEU A 454 44.54 14.92 -21.20
N ARG A 455 44.99 14.62 -19.99
CA ARG A 455 46.40 14.79 -19.61
C ARG A 455 47.06 13.42 -19.65
N LEU A 456 48.01 13.22 -20.55
CA LEU A 456 48.74 11.96 -20.62
C LEU A 456 49.74 11.83 -19.47
N THR A 457 50.28 10.62 -19.31
CA THR A 457 51.23 10.28 -18.24
C THR A 457 52.57 11.04 -18.32
N ASP A 458 52.92 11.61 -19.47
CA ASP A 458 54.08 12.50 -19.67
C ASP A 458 53.80 13.96 -19.25
N GLY A 459 52.59 14.25 -18.77
CA GLY A 459 52.15 15.58 -18.33
C GLY A 459 51.65 16.49 -19.44
N GLN A 460 51.70 16.05 -20.71
CA GLN A 460 51.19 16.83 -21.83
C GLN A 460 49.67 16.69 -21.98
N GLU A 461 49.03 17.76 -22.44
CA GLU A 461 47.59 17.77 -22.69
C GLU A 461 47.28 17.46 -24.15
N TYR A 462 46.33 16.56 -24.35
CA TYR A 462 45.91 16.07 -25.64
C TYR A 462 44.39 16.21 -25.78
N LEU A 463 43.93 16.47 -27.00
CA LEU A 463 42.52 16.47 -27.37
C LEU A 463 42.22 15.18 -28.15
N ALA A 464 41.38 14.33 -27.57
CA ALA A 464 40.84 13.15 -28.23
C ALA A 464 39.40 13.41 -28.65
N SER A 465 38.96 12.97 -29.82
CA SER A 465 37.56 13.17 -30.21
C SER A 465 36.61 12.42 -29.27
N SER A 466 35.51 13.06 -28.88
CA SER A 466 34.43 12.46 -28.08
C SER A 466 33.85 11.22 -28.76
N GLN A 467 33.80 11.21 -30.10
CA GLN A 467 33.36 10.04 -30.87
C GLN A 467 34.24 8.81 -30.63
N SER A 468 35.54 9.00 -30.38
CA SER A 468 36.44 7.86 -30.11
C SER A 468 36.14 7.14 -28.79
N PHE A 469 35.61 7.85 -27.78
CA PHE A 469 35.13 7.25 -26.53
C PHE A 469 33.82 6.51 -26.75
N VAL A 470 32.91 7.12 -27.53
CA VAL A 470 31.63 6.53 -27.90
C VAL A 470 31.79 5.25 -28.73
N ASP A 471 32.75 5.22 -29.64
CA ASP A 471 33.12 4.03 -30.43
C ASP A 471 33.79 2.93 -29.59
N GLY A 472 33.99 3.17 -28.28
CA GLY A 472 34.64 2.24 -27.37
C GLY A 472 36.13 2.05 -27.65
N LYS A 473 36.79 3.00 -28.33
CA LYS A 473 38.25 2.99 -28.56
C LYS A 473 39.01 3.32 -27.28
N TRP A 474 38.35 3.95 -26.31
CA TRP A 474 38.85 4.18 -24.97
C TRP A 474 38.08 3.33 -23.97
N LYS A 475 38.76 2.89 -22.90
CA LYS A 475 38.15 2.23 -21.75
C LYS A 475 38.68 2.89 -20.48
N GLN A 476 37.87 2.89 -19.42
CA GLN A 476 38.32 3.37 -18.13
C GLN A 476 39.47 2.46 -17.64
N HIS A 477 40.61 3.08 -17.33
CA HIS A 477 41.74 2.40 -16.75
C HIS A 477 41.54 2.37 -15.24
N VAL A 478 40.87 1.32 -14.77
CA VAL A 478 40.99 0.95 -13.37
C VAL A 478 42.37 0.33 -13.25
N GLN A 479 43.31 0.99 -12.57
CA GLN A 479 44.57 0.35 -12.22
C GLN A 479 44.23 -0.96 -11.51
N LYS A 480 44.64 -2.09 -12.09
CA LYS A 480 44.67 -3.33 -11.32
C LYS A 480 45.59 -3.02 -10.15
N ALA A 481 45.01 -2.85 -8.97
CA ALA A 481 45.79 -2.70 -7.77
C ALA A 481 46.78 -3.87 -7.75
N GLU A 482 48.07 -3.57 -7.64
CA GLU A 482 49.03 -4.61 -7.28
C GLU A 482 48.49 -5.36 -6.06
N PRO A 483 48.75 -6.68 -5.91
CA PRO A 483 48.29 -7.43 -4.75
C PRO A 483 48.65 -6.66 -3.47
N VAL A 484 47.67 -5.95 -2.93
CA VAL A 484 47.87 -5.17 -1.72
C VAL A 484 47.96 -6.22 -0.64
N LEU A 485 49.18 -6.40 -0.09
CA LEU A 485 49.33 -7.17 1.12
C LEU A 485 48.41 -6.53 2.14
N PHE A 486 47.29 -7.19 2.42
CA PHE A 486 46.28 -6.71 3.35
C PHE A 486 46.84 -6.90 4.77
N LYS A 487 47.73 -5.98 5.14
CA LYS A 487 48.34 -5.93 6.47
C LYS A 487 47.20 -5.74 7.47
N ASP A 488 47.25 -6.55 8.51
CA ASP A 488 46.26 -6.61 9.58
C ASP A 488 44.87 -7.11 9.16
N TRP A 489 44.75 -8.01 8.17
CA TRP A 489 43.46 -8.64 7.81
C TRP A 489 42.72 -9.23 9.02
N ARG A 490 43.49 -9.65 10.03
CA ARG A 490 43.01 -10.17 11.31
C ARG A 490 42.10 -9.19 12.08
N LYS A 491 42.16 -7.88 11.81
CA LYS A 491 41.22 -6.89 12.37
C LYS A 491 39.80 -6.99 11.77
N TYR A 492 39.66 -7.72 10.67
CA TYR A 492 38.39 -8.01 9.99
C TYR A 492 38.02 -9.51 10.07
N ASP A 493 38.64 -10.25 11.00
CA ASP A 493 38.27 -11.64 11.30
C ASP A 493 36.75 -11.72 11.59
N PRO A 494 36.03 -12.79 11.17
CA PRO A 494 34.63 -13.00 11.50
C PRO A 494 34.27 -12.76 12.98
N VAL A 495 35.18 -12.98 13.92
CA VAL A 495 34.95 -12.69 15.35
C VAL A 495 34.74 -11.20 15.67
N HIS A 496 35.14 -10.31 14.76
CA HIS A 496 34.92 -8.87 14.81
C HIS A 496 33.69 -8.42 14.00
N SER A 497 33.04 -9.33 13.27
CA SER A 497 31.81 -9.03 12.55
C SER A 497 30.60 -9.01 13.50
N ALA A 498 29.89 -7.88 13.47
CA ALA A 498 28.63 -7.68 14.16
C ALA A 498 27.57 -8.72 13.77
N GLU A 499 27.43 -8.98 12.48
CA GLU A 499 26.44 -9.88 11.93
C GLU A 499 26.72 -11.33 12.34
N PHE A 500 27.99 -11.75 12.26
CA PHE A 500 28.42 -13.07 12.70
C PHE A 500 28.17 -13.26 14.20
N THR A 501 28.51 -12.27 15.02
CA THR A 501 28.29 -12.29 16.47
C THR A 501 26.81 -12.38 16.83
N ILE A 502 25.94 -11.65 16.13
CA ILE A 502 24.48 -11.74 16.27
C ILE A 502 24.00 -13.15 15.92
N GLY A 503 24.54 -13.75 14.86
CA GLY A 503 24.24 -15.14 14.47
C GLY A 503 24.56 -16.14 15.58
N VAL A 504 25.77 -16.07 16.16
CA VAL A 504 26.19 -16.94 17.27
C VAL A 504 25.27 -16.79 18.48
N VAL A 505 24.93 -15.55 18.85
CA VAL A 505 24.03 -15.29 19.99
C VAL A 505 22.63 -15.82 19.73
N LYS A 506 22.08 -15.68 18.52
CA LYS A 506 20.80 -16.31 18.15
C LYS A 506 20.87 -17.83 18.30
N GLY A 507 21.99 -18.45 17.93
CA GLY A 507 22.24 -19.88 18.14
C GLY A 507 22.11 -20.30 19.60
N VAL A 508 22.66 -19.53 20.54
CA VAL A 508 22.52 -19.77 21.99
C VAL A 508 21.05 -19.70 22.43
N VAL A 509 20.29 -18.74 21.91
CA VAL A 509 18.84 -18.62 22.19
C VAL A 509 18.07 -19.83 21.68
N PHE A 510 18.30 -20.23 20.43
CA PHE A 510 17.64 -21.39 19.82
C PHE A 510 17.95 -22.68 20.58
N ARG A 511 19.23 -22.91 20.92
CA ARG A 511 19.64 -24.06 21.72
C ARG A 511 18.96 -24.08 23.09
N SER A 512 18.95 -22.94 23.79
CA SER A 512 18.31 -22.85 25.11
C SER A 512 16.80 -23.09 25.02
N MET A 513 16.13 -22.63 23.95
CA MET A 513 14.70 -22.89 23.73
C MET A 513 14.45 -24.38 23.48
N TYR A 514 15.30 -25.01 22.66
CA TYR A 514 15.22 -26.44 22.37
C TYR A 514 15.36 -27.27 23.64
N GLU A 515 16.44 -27.06 24.40
CA GLU A 515 16.70 -27.76 25.67
C GLU A 515 15.57 -27.56 26.69
N GLN A 516 15.04 -26.32 26.82
CA GLN A 516 13.92 -26.05 27.72
C GLN A 516 12.64 -26.75 27.26
N TYR A 517 12.36 -26.78 25.94
CA TYR A 517 11.14 -27.37 25.40
C TYR A 517 11.17 -28.90 25.41
N GLU A 518 12.34 -29.54 25.28
CA GLU A 518 12.48 -31.00 25.41
C GLU A 518 12.12 -31.52 26.82
N THR A 519 12.26 -30.67 27.85
CA THR A 519 11.85 -31.04 29.21
C THR A 519 10.34 -30.97 29.45
N LEU A 520 9.55 -30.50 28.47
CA LEU A 520 8.10 -30.35 28.60
C LEU A 520 7.39 -31.71 28.60
N LYS A 521 6.78 -32.08 29.74
CA LYS A 521 5.96 -33.29 29.90
C LYS A 521 4.49 -32.94 30.11
N VAL A 522 3.88 -32.26 29.15
CA VAL A 522 2.49 -31.77 29.21
C VAL A 522 1.73 -32.20 27.95
N ASP A 523 0.98 -33.29 28.06
CA ASP A 523 0.20 -33.89 26.96
C ASP A 523 -1.32 -33.65 27.11
N ASP A 524 -1.72 -32.99 28.20
CA ASP A 524 -3.09 -32.86 28.65
C ASP A 524 -3.69 -31.49 28.35
N LEU A 525 -3.38 -30.96 27.16
CA LEU A 525 -3.96 -29.74 26.59
C LEU A 525 -4.76 -30.06 25.33
N ASP A 526 -5.90 -29.38 25.15
CA ASP A 526 -6.64 -29.34 23.89
C ASP A 526 -6.36 -28.05 23.15
N ILE A 527 -5.94 -28.16 21.90
CA ILE A 527 -5.57 -27.03 21.04
C ILE A 527 -6.60 -26.88 19.92
N PHE A 528 -7.28 -25.75 19.91
CA PHE A 528 -8.29 -25.40 18.91
C PHE A 528 -7.76 -24.31 17.98
N LEU A 529 -7.98 -24.46 16.67
CA LEU A 529 -7.55 -23.49 15.66
C LEU A 529 -8.70 -22.79 14.95
N LYS A 530 -9.83 -23.47 14.78
CA LYS A 530 -11.03 -22.98 14.08
C LYS A 530 -12.28 -23.28 14.92
N PRO A 531 -13.27 -22.38 14.99
CA PRO A 531 -13.34 -21.06 14.32
C PRO A 531 -12.47 -19.97 14.99
N SER A 532 -11.89 -20.25 16.16
CA SER A 532 -10.99 -19.35 16.89
C SER A 532 -9.90 -20.14 17.60
N LYS A 533 -8.74 -19.52 17.81
CA LYS A 533 -7.65 -20.11 18.59
C LYS A 533 -8.05 -20.22 20.06
N ASN A 534 -7.86 -21.40 20.64
CA ASN A 534 -8.07 -21.62 22.08
C ASN A 534 -7.17 -22.75 22.56
N VAL A 535 -6.75 -22.69 23.83
CA VAL A 535 -6.01 -23.76 24.51
C VAL A 535 -6.75 -24.07 25.81
N GLN A 536 -7.10 -25.33 26.03
CA GLN A 536 -7.83 -25.76 27.22
C GLN A 536 -7.07 -26.86 27.96
N VAL A 537 -7.21 -26.93 29.29
CA VAL A 537 -6.64 -28.02 30.10
C VAL A 537 -7.59 -29.21 30.15
N LYS A 538 -7.07 -30.44 30.11
CA LYS A 538 -7.87 -31.67 30.25
C LYS A 538 -8.04 -32.11 31.70
N LYS A 539 -7.20 -31.61 32.62
CA LYS A 539 -7.25 -31.91 34.06
C LYS A 539 -7.01 -30.66 34.89
N SER A 540 -7.34 -30.73 36.18
CA SER A 540 -7.11 -29.62 37.10
C SER A 540 -5.63 -29.43 37.43
N TYR A 541 -5.22 -28.17 37.56
CA TYR A 541 -3.88 -27.77 37.95
C TYR A 541 -3.94 -26.83 39.16
N ASN A 542 -3.21 -27.15 40.22
CA ASN A 542 -2.99 -26.21 41.32
C ASN A 542 -2.14 -25.02 40.85
N ILE A 543 -2.19 -23.92 41.60
CA ILE A 543 -1.48 -22.67 41.30
C ILE A 543 0.02 -22.96 41.07
N ASN A 544 0.60 -22.40 39.99
CA ASN A 544 2.01 -22.50 39.59
C ASN A 544 2.52 -23.88 39.15
N ILE A 545 1.63 -24.87 38.98
CA ILE A 545 2.01 -26.23 38.56
C ILE A 545 2.12 -26.35 37.04
N LEU A 546 1.18 -25.82 36.26
CA LEU A 546 1.25 -25.84 34.80
C LEU A 546 2.33 -24.85 34.35
N LYS A 547 3.38 -25.36 33.71
CA LYS A 547 4.52 -24.59 33.20
C LYS A 547 4.75 -24.92 31.74
N LEU A 548 4.70 -23.90 30.89
CA LEU A 548 4.79 -24.01 29.44
C LEU A 548 5.99 -23.18 28.95
N PRO A 549 7.06 -23.85 28.47
CA PRO A 549 8.17 -23.19 27.79
C PRO A 549 7.73 -22.46 26.52
N ILE A 550 8.47 -21.41 26.17
CA ILE A 550 8.21 -20.59 24.98
C ILE A 550 9.26 -20.93 23.92
N ALA A 551 8.81 -21.39 22.76
CA ALA A 551 9.66 -21.68 21.61
C ALA A 551 9.11 -20.99 20.35
N THR A 552 10.00 -20.45 19.52
CA THR A 552 9.65 -19.81 18.24
C THR A 552 10.77 -19.91 17.23
N ALA A 553 10.43 -19.91 15.93
CA ALA A 553 11.40 -19.74 14.85
C ALA A 553 11.78 -18.27 14.61
N ARG A 554 11.13 -17.32 15.28
CA ARG A 554 11.30 -15.87 15.05
C ARG A 554 12.03 -15.19 16.21
N VAL A 555 13.35 -15.35 16.25
CA VAL A 555 14.25 -14.65 17.18
C VAL A 555 14.94 -13.50 16.44
N ASN A 556 14.77 -12.28 16.95
CA ASN A 556 15.25 -11.06 16.33
C ASN A 556 16.09 -10.22 17.30
N VAL A 557 16.92 -9.35 16.73
CA VAL A 557 17.78 -8.41 17.46
C VAL A 557 17.51 -7.03 16.90
N GLY A 558 17.24 -6.04 17.76
CA GLY A 558 16.94 -4.68 17.35
C GLY A 558 16.99 -3.69 18.51
N GLU A 559 16.97 -2.39 18.21
CA GLU A 559 17.04 -1.32 19.23
C GLU A 559 15.76 -1.24 20.09
N THR A 560 14.61 -1.57 19.48
CA THR A 560 13.30 -1.58 20.15
C THR A 560 12.65 -2.95 20.06
N VAL A 561 11.81 -3.27 21.06
CA VAL A 561 11.06 -4.54 21.10
C VAL A 561 9.64 -4.26 20.58
N PRO A 562 9.20 -4.88 19.47
CA PRO A 562 7.87 -4.66 18.92
C PRO A 562 6.76 -5.04 19.90
N ALA A 563 5.60 -4.37 19.78
CA ALA A 563 4.43 -4.67 20.58
C ALA A 563 4.03 -6.16 20.43
N GLY A 564 3.90 -6.85 21.57
CA GLY A 564 3.52 -8.26 21.63
C GLY A 564 4.66 -9.28 21.44
N ALA A 565 5.89 -8.82 21.25
CA ALA A 565 7.11 -9.63 21.35
C ALA A 565 7.54 -9.81 22.82
N VAL A 566 8.33 -10.85 23.10
CA VAL A 566 8.89 -11.12 24.42
C VAL A 566 10.38 -10.79 24.41
N GLN A 567 10.79 -9.75 25.15
CA GLN A 567 12.22 -9.44 25.33
C GLN A 567 12.88 -10.56 26.15
N LEU A 568 14.05 -11.00 25.71
CA LEU A 568 14.81 -12.07 26.34
C LEU A 568 16.10 -11.59 27.03
N ALA A 569 16.84 -10.72 26.36
CA ALA A 569 18.18 -10.34 26.75
C ALA A 569 18.62 -9.03 26.05
N VAL A 570 19.75 -8.49 26.49
CA VAL A 570 20.45 -7.39 25.82
C VAL A 570 21.79 -7.92 25.29
N LEU A 571 22.17 -7.50 24.09
CA LEU A 571 23.48 -7.83 23.53
C LEU A 571 24.55 -6.98 24.23
N ALA A 572 25.56 -7.59 24.83
CA ALA A 572 26.60 -6.85 25.55
C ALA A 572 27.50 -6.05 24.59
N ALA A 573 27.93 -4.86 25.03
CA ALA A 573 28.84 -4.00 24.28
C ALA A 573 30.17 -4.72 23.99
N GLY A 574 30.57 -4.73 22.71
CA GLY A 574 31.72 -5.49 22.20
C GLY A 574 31.41 -6.36 20.96
N ALA A 575 30.13 -6.61 20.68
CA ALA A 575 29.65 -7.26 19.45
C ALA A 575 29.31 -6.25 18.34
N THR A 576 28.92 -5.04 18.72
CA THR A 576 28.57 -3.93 17.83
C THR A 576 29.02 -2.62 18.49
N ASN A 577 29.44 -1.63 17.69
CA ASN A 577 29.92 -0.32 18.17
C ASN A 577 28.84 0.57 18.82
N LYS A 578 27.68 0.02 19.22
CA LYS A 578 26.56 0.77 19.78
C LYS A 578 25.94 0.02 20.95
N GLU A 579 25.85 0.70 22.09
CA GLU A 579 25.21 0.19 23.29
C GLU A 579 23.70 -0.01 23.07
N THR A 580 23.17 -1.18 23.47
CA THR A 580 21.74 -1.49 23.69
C THR A 580 20.89 -2.10 22.54
N HIS A 581 21.41 -3.08 21.80
CA HIS A 581 20.54 -3.98 21.03
C HIS A 581 19.82 -4.98 21.95
N LYS A 582 18.51 -5.15 21.76
CA LYS A 582 17.65 -6.07 22.51
C LYS A 582 17.35 -7.31 21.69
N ILE A 583 17.39 -8.46 22.35
CA ILE A 583 17.07 -9.77 21.77
C ILE A 583 15.64 -10.11 22.17
N TYR A 584 14.79 -10.46 21.22
CA TYR A 584 13.37 -10.72 21.48
C TYR A 584 12.78 -11.82 20.58
N MET A 585 11.74 -12.47 21.09
CA MET A 585 10.96 -13.50 20.42
C MET A 585 9.63 -12.97 19.90
N GLN A 586 9.23 -13.39 18.72
CA GLN A 586 7.91 -13.12 18.15
C GLN A 586 7.10 -14.41 17.97
N ALA A 587 5.78 -14.28 17.92
CA ALA A 587 4.90 -15.41 17.71
C ALA A 587 5.16 -16.08 16.36
N HIS A 588 5.30 -17.41 16.38
CA HIS A 588 5.38 -18.25 15.19
C HIS A 588 4.47 -19.48 15.36
N PHE A 589 3.75 -19.82 14.31
CA PHE A 589 2.81 -20.95 14.29
C PHE A 589 2.67 -21.47 12.87
N GLN A 590 2.74 -22.80 12.72
CA GLN A 590 2.48 -23.52 11.47
C GLN A 590 1.67 -24.77 11.77
N GLY A 591 0.40 -24.80 11.34
CA GLY A 591 -0.46 -25.96 11.51
C GLY A 591 -0.09 -27.11 10.56
N PRO A 592 -0.45 -28.36 10.88
CA PRO A 592 -0.22 -29.50 10.00
C PRO A 592 -1.01 -29.34 8.68
N LYS A 593 -0.37 -29.62 7.55
CA LYS A 593 -1.02 -29.71 6.24
C LYS A 593 -1.50 -31.13 6.00
N THR A 594 -2.59 -31.29 5.24
CA THR A 594 -3.28 -32.57 5.02
C THR A 594 -2.51 -33.60 4.19
N ASP A 595 -1.46 -33.19 3.48
CA ASP A 595 -0.56 -34.10 2.74
C ASP A 595 0.73 -34.32 3.55
N SER A 596 0.99 -35.59 3.85
CA SER A 596 1.70 -36.11 5.02
C SER A 596 3.23 -35.99 5.06
N SER A 597 3.84 -34.93 4.52
CA SER A 597 5.30 -34.75 4.54
C SER A 597 5.86 -33.49 5.22
N GLN A 598 5.02 -32.54 5.65
CA GLN A 598 5.50 -31.33 6.35
C GLN A 598 5.24 -31.39 7.86
N GLN A 599 6.32 -31.35 8.66
CA GLN A 599 6.26 -31.20 10.11
C GLN A 599 5.61 -29.86 10.50
N GLY A 600 4.64 -29.89 11.43
CA GLY A 600 4.02 -28.69 11.99
C GLY A 600 4.88 -28.03 13.07
N PHE A 601 4.62 -26.76 13.38
CA PHE A 601 5.22 -26.03 14.50
C PHE A 601 4.12 -25.47 15.40
N ILE A 602 3.82 -26.16 16.50
CA ILE A 602 2.77 -25.80 17.45
C ILE A 602 3.40 -25.62 18.84
N ASN A 603 3.41 -24.38 19.32
CA ASN A 603 3.64 -24.06 20.73
C ASN A 603 2.34 -23.47 21.32
N PRO A 604 1.75 -24.06 22.37
CA PRO A 604 0.46 -23.62 22.93
C PRO A 604 0.42 -22.16 23.36
N VAL A 605 1.55 -21.59 23.82
CA VAL A 605 1.62 -20.20 24.30
C VAL A 605 1.21 -19.19 23.23
N TRP A 606 1.56 -19.43 21.96
CA TRP A 606 1.21 -18.55 20.85
C TRP A 606 -0.24 -18.68 20.37
N LEU A 607 -1.01 -19.61 20.96
CA LEU A 607 -2.41 -19.87 20.65
C LEU A 607 -3.35 -19.46 21.80
N MET A 608 -2.80 -19.07 22.96
CA MET A 608 -3.57 -18.51 24.07
C MET A 608 -4.13 -17.14 23.71
N LYS A 609 -5.29 -16.82 24.27
CA LYS A 609 -5.79 -15.44 24.28
C LYS A 609 -4.94 -14.62 25.24
N SER A 610 -4.68 -13.36 24.95
CA SER A 610 -3.98 -12.44 25.86
C SER A 610 -4.91 -11.33 26.33
N THR A 611 -4.78 -10.93 27.59
CA THR A 611 -5.52 -9.80 28.18
C THR A 611 -4.58 -8.94 29.03
N THR A 612 -4.91 -7.65 29.14
CA THR A 612 -4.25 -6.72 30.06
C THR A 612 -4.86 -6.74 31.45
N ASP A 613 -6.05 -7.33 31.59
CA ASP A 613 -6.74 -7.49 32.87
C ASP A 613 -6.21 -8.74 33.59
N ARG A 614 -5.64 -8.55 34.79
CA ARG A 614 -5.07 -9.66 35.56
C ARG A 614 -6.16 -10.61 36.07
N ASP A 615 -7.39 -10.11 36.26
CA ASP A 615 -8.50 -10.90 36.80
C ASP A 615 -9.15 -11.81 35.74
N GLU A 616 -9.01 -11.46 34.45
CA GLU A 616 -9.44 -12.28 33.32
C GLU A 616 -8.38 -13.29 32.87
N ALA A 617 -7.15 -13.15 33.38
CA ALA A 617 -6.05 -14.03 33.06
C ALA A 617 -5.89 -15.13 34.10
N ASN A 618 -5.40 -16.27 33.65
CA ASN A 618 -5.02 -17.38 34.53
C ASN A 618 -3.57 -17.84 34.29
N MET A 619 -2.93 -17.35 33.22
CA MET A 619 -1.54 -17.61 32.88
C MET A 619 -0.71 -16.32 32.90
N GLU A 620 0.54 -16.37 33.35
CA GLU A 620 1.46 -15.22 33.34
C GLU A 620 2.84 -15.62 32.80
N LEU A 621 3.54 -14.65 32.22
CA LEU A 621 4.96 -14.79 31.89
C LEU A 621 5.79 -14.72 33.18
N HIS A 622 6.50 -15.79 33.48
CA HIS A 622 7.29 -15.93 34.70
C HIS A 622 8.77 -16.11 34.39
N TRP A 623 9.59 -15.31 35.05
CA TRP A 623 11.04 -15.43 35.07
C TRP A 623 11.47 -16.06 36.39
N THR A 624 12.37 -17.05 36.31
CA THR A 624 12.96 -17.69 37.50
C THR A 624 13.73 -16.69 38.39
N SER A 625 14.23 -15.60 37.81
CA SER A 625 14.82 -14.46 38.54
C SER A 625 14.56 -13.14 37.84
N LYS A 626 14.30 -12.06 38.61
CA LYS A 626 14.05 -10.69 38.11
C LYS A 626 15.23 -10.14 37.28
N THR A 627 16.45 -10.57 37.55
CA THR A 627 17.66 -10.14 36.82
C THR A 627 17.72 -10.74 35.40
N SER A 628 16.96 -11.80 35.13
CA SER A 628 17.02 -12.55 33.87
C SER A 628 16.42 -11.82 32.67
N MET A 629 15.45 -10.92 32.89
CA MET A 629 14.78 -10.16 31.81
C MET A 629 15.74 -9.21 31.05
N ASN A 630 16.81 -8.79 31.72
CA ASN A 630 17.85 -7.91 31.17
C ASN A 630 19.23 -8.60 31.18
N GLN A 631 19.26 -9.93 31.16
CA GLN A 631 20.51 -10.68 31.07
C GLN A 631 21.31 -10.23 29.84
N LYS A 632 22.64 -10.17 29.97
CA LYS A 632 23.53 -9.79 28.88
C LYS A 632 24.03 -11.05 28.18
N LEU A 633 23.82 -11.13 26.86
CA LEU A 633 24.36 -12.20 26.04
C LEU A 633 25.56 -11.72 25.23
N THR A 634 26.51 -12.63 25.04
CA THR A 634 27.72 -12.46 24.22
C THR A 634 27.92 -13.70 23.37
N CYS A 635 28.83 -13.64 22.38
CA CYS A 635 29.25 -14.83 21.62
C CYS A 635 29.86 -15.94 22.49
N LYS A 636 30.28 -15.64 23.72
CA LYS A 636 30.84 -16.61 24.68
C LYS A 636 29.80 -17.20 25.62
N SER A 637 28.54 -16.77 25.55
CA SER A 637 27.48 -17.29 26.39
C SER A 637 27.16 -18.74 26.01
N ALA A 638 27.28 -19.67 26.97
CA ALA A 638 27.00 -21.09 26.72
C ALA A 638 25.49 -21.41 26.69
N SER A 639 24.71 -20.71 27.50
CA SER A 639 23.25 -20.86 27.61
C SER A 639 22.61 -19.55 28.06
N MET A 640 21.28 -19.49 28.07
CA MET A 640 20.53 -18.38 28.63
C MET A 640 19.34 -18.83 29.46
N THR A 641 18.92 -17.97 30.39
CA THR A 641 17.68 -18.19 31.13
C THR A 641 16.50 -17.78 30.28
N LEU A 642 15.54 -18.67 30.04
CA LEU A 642 14.33 -18.36 29.29
C LEU A 642 13.11 -18.25 30.23
N PRO A 643 12.16 -17.34 29.92
CA PRO A 643 10.93 -17.26 30.68
C PRO A 643 10.02 -18.44 30.34
N ILE A 644 9.17 -18.79 31.29
CA ILE A 644 8.11 -19.79 31.12
C ILE A 644 6.75 -19.14 31.31
N VAL A 645 5.72 -19.64 30.65
CA VAL A 645 4.35 -19.26 30.97
C VAL A 645 3.82 -20.23 32.01
N ARG A 646 3.30 -19.72 33.13
CA ARG A 646 2.74 -20.56 34.19
C ARG A 646 1.35 -20.11 34.61
N ASN A 647 0.57 -21.02 35.16
CA ASN A 647 -0.71 -20.64 35.77
C ASN A 647 -0.48 -19.94 37.12
N PHE A 648 -1.17 -18.84 37.38
CA PHE A 648 -1.15 -18.15 38.68
C PHE A 648 -2.49 -18.25 39.44
N VAL A 649 -3.48 -18.91 38.82
CA VAL A 649 -4.76 -19.28 39.41
C VAL A 649 -4.91 -20.80 39.30
N LYS A 650 -5.68 -21.42 40.20
CA LYS A 650 -6.07 -22.82 40.07
C LYS A 650 -6.88 -22.99 38.77
N LEU A 651 -6.59 -24.04 38.01
CA LEU A 651 -7.32 -24.39 36.79
C LEU A 651 -8.10 -25.68 37.02
N ASP A 652 -9.30 -25.76 36.47
CA ASP A 652 -10.12 -26.97 36.41
C ASP A 652 -10.23 -27.49 34.97
N ALA A 653 -10.54 -28.78 34.82
CA ALA A 653 -10.66 -29.41 33.51
C ALA A 653 -11.66 -28.66 32.62
N GLY A 654 -11.25 -28.32 31.39
CA GLY A 654 -12.03 -27.52 30.43
C GLY A 654 -11.71 -26.02 30.45
N ASP A 655 -10.97 -25.52 31.44
CA ASP A 655 -10.62 -24.10 31.52
C ASP A 655 -9.76 -23.66 30.34
N SER A 656 -10.09 -22.49 29.78
CA SER A 656 -9.32 -21.88 28.69
C SER A 656 -8.14 -21.08 29.25
N LEU A 657 -6.96 -21.27 28.66
CA LEU A 657 -5.75 -20.57 29.06
C LEU A 657 -5.72 -19.15 28.47
N VAL A 658 -5.60 -18.16 29.35
CA VAL A 658 -5.58 -16.73 29.03
C VAL A 658 -4.34 -16.09 29.67
N LEU A 659 -3.48 -15.55 28.81
CA LEU A 659 -2.19 -14.96 29.15
C LEU A 659 -2.32 -13.50 29.57
N TRP A 660 -1.90 -13.18 30.80
CA TRP A 660 -1.73 -11.82 31.27
C TRP A 660 -0.55 -11.14 30.57
N ARG A 661 -0.79 -9.98 29.97
CA ARG A 661 0.23 -9.10 29.39
C ARG A 661 0.07 -7.68 29.96
N PRO A 662 0.98 -7.21 30.83
CA PRO A 662 0.90 -5.85 31.34
C PRO A 662 1.09 -4.82 30.21
N ASP A 663 0.38 -3.69 30.32
CA ASP A 663 0.51 -2.56 29.39
C ASP A 663 1.90 -1.90 29.56
N MET A 664 2.81 -2.17 28.63
CA MET A 664 4.20 -1.66 28.65
C MET A 664 4.30 -0.17 28.26
N GLY A 665 3.16 0.52 28.10
CA GLY A 665 3.04 1.90 27.60
C GLY A 665 3.32 3.03 28.59
N LYS A 666 4.00 2.78 29.73
CA LYS A 666 4.54 3.84 30.61
C LYS A 666 5.84 3.39 31.28
N SER A 667 6.93 3.39 30.52
CA SER A 667 8.28 3.48 31.10
C SER A 667 8.71 4.94 31.04
N GLU A 668 8.89 5.52 32.22
CA GLU A 668 9.45 6.84 32.45
C GLU A 668 10.85 6.93 31.84
N SER A 669 10.99 7.78 30.83
CA SER A 669 12.24 8.48 30.51
C SER A 669 11.83 9.84 29.96
N ILE A 670 11.28 10.65 30.87
CA ILE A 670 11.15 12.09 30.64
C ILE A 670 12.59 12.61 30.69
N GLU A 671 13.08 13.08 29.56
CA GLU A 671 14.27 13.91 29.48
C GLU A 671 14.15 15.05 30.50
N VAL A 672 15.09 15.14 31.43
CA VAL A 672 15.18 16.29 32.34
C VAL A 672 15.64 17.47 31.51
N LEU A 673 14.69 18.32 31.12
CA LEU A 673 14.97 19.58 30.44
C LEU A 673 15.42 20.61 31.48
N GLU A 674 16.68 21.02 31.41
CA GLU A 674 17.12 22.23 32.08
C GLU A 674 16.52 23.47 31.39
N PRO A 675 16.12 24.50 32.14
CA PRO A 675 15.39 25.63 31.58
C PRO A 675 16.29 26.47 30.69
N VAL A 676 16.03 26.45 29.39
CA VAL A 676 16.50 27.50 28.47
C VAL A 676 15.77 28.79 28.86
N LYS A 677 16.50 29.72 29.47
CA LYS A 677 16.06 31.09 29.74
C LYS A 677 15.68 31.76 28.41
N LYS A 678 14.38 31.93 28.16
CA LYS A 678 13.86 32.63 26.97
C LYS A 678 14.00 34.15 27.15
N LYS A 679 14.76 34.82 26.28
CA LYS A 679 14.60 36.25 26.00
C LYS A 679 13.34 36.43 25.14
N VAL A 680 12.39 37.25 25.59
CA VAL A 680 11.24 37.72 24.80
C VAL A 680 11.60 39.09 24.24
N SER A 681 11.49 39.28 22.92
CA SER A 681 11.82 40.55 22.27
C SER A 681 10.72 41.59 22.52
N ARG A 682 11.11 42.79 22.96
CA ARG A 682 10.22 43.95 23.20
C ARG A 682 9.62 44.57 21.93
N ALA A 683 10.14 44.23 20.75
CA ALA A 683 9.63 44.74 19.47
C ALA A 683 8.20 44.27 19.16
N LEU A 684 7.84 43.06 19.61
CA LEU A 684 6.51 42.49 19.40
C LEU A 684 5.43 43.15 20.25
N LEU A 685 5.80 43.69 21.43
CA LEU A 685 4.87 44.31 22.38
C LEU A 685 4.52 45.75 22.00
N ALA A 686 5.47 46.51 21.45
CA ALA A 686 5.24 47.87 20.94
C ALA A 686 4.33 47.88 19.69
N ALA A 687 4.47 46.88 18.81
CA ALA A 687 3.61 46.71 17.64
C ALA A 687 2.15 46.38 18.02
N TYR A 688 1.95 45.68 19.14
CA TYR A 688 0.62 45.31 19.64
C TYR A 688 -0.15 46.50 20.25
N ILE A 689 0.57 47.44 20.88
CA ILE A 689 -0.01 48.66 21.47
C ILE A 689 -0.38 49.68 20.38
N ALA A 690 0.42 49.78 19.31
CA ALA A 690 0.16 50.67 18.17
C ALA A 690 -1.04 50.22 17.30
N ALA A 691 -1.44 48.94 17.36
CA ALA A 691 -2.50 48.37 16.52
C ALA A 691 -3.93 48.53 17.07
N GLY A 692 -4.12 49.24 18.20
CA GLY A 692 -5.45 49.74 18.61
C GLY A 692 -6.50 48.67 18.97
N LEU A 693 -6.13 47.43 19.25
CA LEU A 693 -7.06 46.39 19.70
C LEU A 693 -7.19 46.40 21.23
N SER A 694 -7.82 47.46 21.74
CA SER A 694 -8.27 47.55 23.13
C SER A 694 -9.52 46.69 23.34
N SER A 695 -9.39 45.56 24.03
CA SER A 695 -10.34 45.17 25.09
C SER A 695 -9.84 43.94 25.87
N LEU A 696 -9.75 44.11 27.20
CA LEU A 696 -9.58 43.11 28.29
C LEU A 696 -8.15 42.78 28.81
N ILE A 697 -7.52 43.79 29.42
CA ILE A 697 -6.92 43.89 30.79
C ILE A 697 -6.61 42.58 31.59
N TYR A 698 -5.37 42.38 32.06
CA TYR A 698 -4.92 42.59 33.49
C TYR A 698 -3.40 42.36 33.73
N ILE A 699 -2.71 43.48 33.98
CA ILE A 699 -1.57 43.83 34.88
C ILE A 699 -0.68 42.71 35.50
N MET A 700 0.63 42.82 35.27
CA MET A 700 1.69 42.59 36.28
C MET A 700 2.75 43.72 36.16
N SER A 701 3.40 44.07 37.27
CA SER A 701 4.07 45.35 37.58
C SER A 701 5.47 45.61 36.97
N ASP A 702 5.83 46.89 36.90
CA ASP A 702 6.96 47.52 36.18
C ASP A 702 8.39 47.30 36.72
N GLU A 703 8.61 46.52 37.77
CA GLU A 703 9.90 46.55 38.50
C GLU A 703 11.03 45.65 37.98
N GLU A 704 10.80 44.78 36.99
CA GLU A 704 11.84 43.85 36.51
C GLU A 704 12.52 44.29 35.18
N LEU A 705 12.39 45.56 34.81
CA LEU A 705 12.60 46.01 33.43
C LEU A 705 14.04 46.43 33.04
N HIS A 706 14.99 46.57 33.99
CA HIS A 706 16.06 47.57 33.83
C HIS A 706 17.53 47.15 33.56
N HIS A 707 17.89 45.88 33.40
CA HIS A 707 19.29 45.54 33.07
C HIS A 707 19.42 44.53 31.92
N VAL A 708 20.50 44.71 31.14
CA VAL A 708 20.99 43.89 29.99
C VAL A 708 20.52 44.36 28.60
N VAL A 709 21.06 45.52 28.18
CA VAL A 709 21.28 45.87 26.76
C VAL A 709 22.75 45.58 26.46
N GLN A 710 23.04 44.66 25.54
CA GLN A 710 24.09 44.76 24.51
C GLN A 710 24.19 43.44 23.70
N ASP A 711 24.37 43.63 22.40
CA ASP A 711 24.86 42.75 21.32
C ASP A 711 23.92 41.78 20.57
N GLU A 712 23.57 42.28 19.37
CA GLU A 712 23.67 41.73 17.98
C GLU A 712 22.69 40.69 17.39
N GLU A 713 22.54 40.85 16.07
CA GLU A 713 21.44 40.54 15.15
C GLU A 713 21.47 39.12 14.56
N GLU A 714 20.30 38.47 14.38
CA GLU A 714 20.07 37.55 13.23
C GLU A 714 18.58 37.14 13.03
N GLY A 715 18.02 37.52 11.87
CA GLY A 715 17.14 36.71 10.99
C GLY A 715 15.77 36.19 11.47
N ASP A 716 14.72 36.96 11.16
CA ASP A 716 13.28 36.71 11.39
C ASP A 716 12.69 35.47 10.65
N LYS A 717 11.88 34.65 11.36
CA LYS A 717 10.91 33.68 10.77
C LYS A 717 9.53 33.91 11.38
N PRO A 718 8.43 33.93 10.58
CA PRO A 718 7.11 34.29 11.10
C PRO A 718 6.51 33.18 11.96
N LEU A 719 6.27 33.49 13.25
CA LEU A 719 5.53 32.67 14.19
C LEU A 719 4.06 32.50 13.72
N LYS A 720 3.65 31.28 13.40
CA LYS A 720 2.22 30.95 13.22
C LYS A 720 1.57 30.78 14.59
N MET A 721 0.78 31.76 15.00
CA MET A 721 -0.09 31.64 16.17
C MET A 721 -1.37 30.86 15.82
N PHE A 722 -1.70 29.86 16.62
CA PHE A 722 -2.96 29.12 16.52
C PHE A 722 -3.83 29.48 17.71
N THR A 723 -5.05 29.93 17.45
CA THR A 723 -6.05 30.16 18.49
C THR A 723 -6.69 28.82 18.85
N ALA A 724 -6.31 28.26 19.99
CA ALA A 724 -6.94 27.06 20.55
C ALA A 724 -8.02 27.47 21.56
N VAL A 725 -9.15 26.76 21.55
CA VAL A 725 -10.17 26.95 22.59
C VAL A 725 -9.71 26.22 23.86
N CYS A 726 -9.51 27.00 24.92
CA CYS A 726 -9.02 26.53 26.20
C CYS A 726 -10.13 26.63 27.23
N LEU A 727 -10.50 25.51 27.85
CA LEU A 727 -11.36 25.48 29.02
C LEU A 727 -10.49 25.46 30.27
N SER A 728 -10.56 26.55 31.03
CA SER A 728 -9.98 26.69 32.37
C SER A 728 -11.12 26.86 33.38
N GLY A 729 -11.00 26.23 34.55
CA GLY A 729 -12.04 26.21 35.57
C GLY A 729 -12.78 24.86 35.67
N GLY A 730 -13.71 24.76 36.61
CA GLY A 730 -14.21 23.45 37.09
C GLY A 730 -13.14 22.71 37.90
N ASN A 731 -13.29 21.39 38.06
CA ASN A 731 -12.36 20.60 38.88
C ASN A 731 -11.11 20.13 38.10
N ILE A 732 -10.76 20.77 36.98
CA ILE A 732 -9.58 20.41 36.16
C ILE A 732 -8.34 21.12 36.71
N LYS A 733 -7.27 20.34 36.96
CA LYS A 733 -5.93 20.91 37.22
C LYS A 733 -5.26 21.23 35.87
N GLY A 734 -5.19 22.52 35.51
CA GLY A 734 -4.62 23.02 34.25
C GLY A 734 -5.67 23.33 33.18
N VAL A 735 -5.28 23.30 31.91
CA VAL A 735 -6.14 23.63 30.76
C VAL A 735 -6.67 22.35 30.09
N TRP A 736 -7.96 22.33 29.74
CA TRP A 736 -8.53 21.35 28.82
C TRP A 736 -8.67 21.97 27.43
N MET A 737 -8.06 21.32 26.43
CA MET A 737 -8.21 21.66 25.02
C MET A 737 -9.17 20.65 24.39
N PRO A 738 -10.49 20.92 24.40
CA PRO A 738 -11.46 20.04 23.75
C PRO A 738 -11.36 20.11 22.23
N GLU A 739 -11.86 19.07 21.57
CA GLU A 739 -12.11 19.14 20.14
C GLU A 739 -13.34 20.03 19.89
N THR A 740 -13.13 21.07 19.08
CA THR A 740 -14.17 22.02 18.70
C THR A 740 -14.34 22.07 17.19
N GLN A 741 -15.55 22.42 16.75
CA GLN A 741 -15.82 22.73 15.35
C GLN A 741 -16.82 23.87 15.24
N THR A 742 -16.65 24.74 14.25
CA THR A 742 -17.57 25.85 14.00
C THR A 742 -18.54 25.48 12.88
N VAL A 743 -19.85 25.54 13.17
CA VAL A 743 -20.92 25.26 12.21
C VAL A 743 -21.97 26.37 12.30
N SER A 744 -22.30 26.98 11.16
CA SER A 744 -23.29 28.07 11.07
C SER A 744 -23.02 29.25 12.03
N GLY A 745 -21.75 29.60 12.25
CA GLY A 745 -21.34 30.71 13.13
C GLY A 745 -21.25 30.37 14.62
N PHE A 746 -21.64 29.16 15.02
CA PHE A 746 -21.58 28.69 16.40
C PHE A 746 -20.42 27.71 16.58
N THR A 747 -19.68 27.82 17.70
CA THR A 747 -18.62 26.87 18.05
C THR A 747 -19.20 25.74 18.87
N PHE A 748 -18.94 24.50 18.50
CA PHE A 748 -19.41 23.30 19.18
C PHE A 748 -18.27 22.56 19.83
N ILE A 749 -18.52 21.97 20.99
CA ILE A 749 -17.60 21.10 21.71
C ILE A 749 -18.05 19.64 21.60
N ARG A 750 -17.10 18.73 21.36
CA ARG A 750 -17.37 17.28 21.38
C ARG A 750 -17.40 16.76 22.82
N LEU A 751 -18.56 16.23 23.24
CA LEU A 751 -18.75 15.56 24.51
C LEU A 751 -18.87 14.05 24.31
N SER A 752 -17.98 13.32 24.96
CA SER A 752 -17.96 11.86 24.96
C SER A 752 -17.94 11.35 26.39
N LYS A 753 -18.75 10.32 26.67
CA LYS A 753 -18.75 9.62 27.96
C LYS A 753 -17.42 8.92 28.27
N TRP A 754 -16.54 8.78 27.28
CA TRP A 754 -15.20 8.22 27.39
C TRP A 754 -14.08 9.28 27.45
N CYS A 755 -14.43 10.57 27.57
CA CYS A 755 -13.45 11.66 27.68
C CYS A 755 -12.96 11.87 29.12
N LYS A 756 -11.68 11.52 29.39
CA LYS A 756 -11.04 11.66 30.71
C LYS A 756 -11.09 13.09 31.27
N LYS A 757 -10.91 14.10 30.40
CA LYS A 757 -10.91 15.52 30.78
C LYS A 757 -12.33 16.04 31.06
N LEU A 758 -13.34 15.58 30.32
CA LEU A 758 -14.74 15.86 30.65
C LEU A 758 -15.13 15.20 31.98
N THR A 759 -14.71 13.96 32.23
CA THR A 759 -14.91 13.33 33.53
C THR A 759 -14.29 14.16 34.65
N GLN A 760 -13.03 14.59 34.49
CA GLN A 760 -12.34 15.42 35.48
C GLN A 760 -13.03 16.78 35.66
N TYR A 761 -13.50 17.41 34.57
CA TYR A 761 -14.26 18.66 34.61
C TYR A 761 -15.53 18.54 35.45
N VAL A 762 -16.23 17.42 35.29
CA VAL A 762 -17.52 17.16 35.91
C VAL A 762 -17.37 16.68 37.36
N THR A 763 -16.57 15.64 37.60
CA THR A 763 -16.49 14.93 38.88
C THR A 763 -15.29 15.33 39.74
N GLY A 764 -14.32 16.05 39.18
CA GLY A 764 -13.03 16.36 39.81
C GLY A 764 -12.04 15.22 39.91
N LYS A 765 -12.42 14.02 39.48
CA LYS A 765 -11.52 12.88 39.39
C LYS A 765 -11.44 12.43 37.94
N ALA A 766 -10.23 12.23 37.44
CA ALA A 766 -10.05 11.71 36.08
C ALA A 766 -10.58 10.28 35.98
N MET A 767 -11.18 9.93 34.83
CA MET A 767 -11.65 8.58 34.55
C MET A 767 -10.48 7.61 34.42
N ASN A 768 -10.56 6.49 35.13
CA ASN A 768 -9.62 5.39 35.00
C ASN A 768 -10.25 4.28 34.15
N LEU A 769 -9.67 4.02 32.97
CA LEU A 769 -10.16 3.04 31.99
C LEU A 769 -9.54 1.64 32.17
N HIS A 770 -8.70 1.45 33.20
CA HIS A 770 -7.93 0.21 33.41
C HIS A 770 -8.65 -0.86 34.27
N GLN A 771 -9.96 -0.71 34.51
CA GLN A 771 -10.76 -1.68 35.30
C GLN A 771 -12.03 -2.08 34.54
N GLN A 772 -12.54 -3.31 34.77
CA GLN A 772 -13.75 -3.86 34.11
C GLN A 772 -14.97 -2.94 34.22
N ARG A 773 -15.06 -2.14 35.29
CA ARG A 773 -15.97 -0.99 35.40
C ARG A 773 -15.13 0.27 35.63
N PRO A 774 -15.20 1.30 34.77
CA PRO A 774 -14.35 2.47 34.93
C PRO A 774 -14.66 3.19 36.26
N ILE A 775 -13.65 3.38 37.10
CA ILE A 775 -13.77 4.20 38.32
C ILE A 775 -13.93 5.67 37.90
N ASN A 776 -14.87 6.37 38.55
CA ASN A 776 -15.28 7.73 38.22
C ASN A 776 -15.84 7.82 36.79
N SER A 777 -16.59 6.82 36.32
CA SER A 777 -17.25 6.86 35.00
C SER A 777 -18.37 7.90 34.95
N ILE A 778 -18.49 8.60 33.83
CA ILE A 778 -19.65 9.44 33.47
C ILE A 778 -20.55 8.72 32.46
N ASN A 779 -20.55 7.39 32.42
CA ASN A 779 -21.51 6.60 31.66
C ASN A 779 -22.88 6.62 32.35
N VAL A 780 -23.56 7.76 32.26
CA VAL A 780 -24.84 8.05 32.90
C VAL A 780 -25.97 8.15 31.87
N GLN A 781 -27.22 8.05 32.33
CA GLN A 781 -28.43 8.06 31.50
C GLN A 781 -28.52 9.30 30.60
N TRP A 782 -27.98 10.44 31.03
CA TRP A 782 -28.00 11.71 30.30
C TRP A 782 -27.52 11.60 28.84
N PHE A 783 -26.46 10.84 28.56
CA PHE A 783 -25.96 10.69 27.19
C PHE A 783 -26.98 10.02 26.26
N ILE A 784 -27.76 9.06 26.78
CA ILE A 784 -28.80 8.37 26.00
C ILE A 784 -30.01 9.28 25.84
N THR A 785 -30.42 9.98 26.90
CA THR A 785 -31.51 10.96 26.83
C THR A 785 -31.21 12.05 25.80
N MET A 786 -29.99 12.58 25.77
CA MET A 786 -29.58 13.60 24.80
C MET A 786 -29.53 13.07 23.36
N GLN A 787 -29.14 11.81 23.15
CA GLN A 787 -29.21 11.18 21.82
C GLN A 787 -30.65 11.06 21.33
N GLU A 788 -31.56 10.65 22.22
CA GLU A 788 -32.98 10.51 21.90
C GLU A 788 -33.60 11.87 21.57
N LEU A 789 -33.40 12.86 22.43
CA LEU A 789 -33.91 14.21 22.22
C LEU A 789 -33.36 14.84 20.93
N ARG A 790 -32.06 14.65 20.64
CA ARG A 790 -31.47 15.09 19.36
C ARG A 790 -32.13 14.43 18.17
N ARG A 791 -32.37 13.11 18.24
CA ARG A 791 -33.04 12.35 17.16
C ARG A 791 -34.47 12.83 16.95
N GLN A 792 -35.21 13.08 18.02
CA GLN A 792 -36.56 13.65 17.96
C GLN A 792 -36.55 15.04 17.32
N ALA A 793 -35.63 15.92 17.73
CA ALA A 793 -35.49 17.25 17.14
C ALA A 793 -35.12 17.21 15.65
N CYS A 794 -34.26 16.27 15.23
CA CYS A 794 -33.95 16.06 13.79
C CYS A 794 -35.18 15.59 13.01
N ASN A 795 -35.95 14.65 13.55
CA ASN A 795 -37.19 14.18 12.93
C ASN A 795 -38.23 15.31 12.81
N GLU A 796 -38.35 16.14 13.84
CA GLU A 796 -39.28 17.27 13.84
C GLU A 796 -38.86 18.37 12.87
N ALA A 797 -37.56 18.69 12.80
CA ALA A 797 -37.02 19.64 11.84
C ALA A 797 -37.28 19.19 10.39
N LEU A 798 -37.07 17.90 10.07
CA LEU A 798 -37.42 17.34 8.77
C LEU A 798 -38.93 17.43 8.49
N LYS A 799 -39.77 17.08 9.49
CA LYS A 799 -41.22 17.17 9.37
C LYS A 799 -41.67 18.60 9.06
N ARG A 800 -41.10 19.61 9.73
CA ARG A 800 -41.43 21.02 9.47
C ARG A 800 -41.10 21.43 8.04
N VAL A 801 -39.93 21.06 7.52
CA VAL A 801 -39.56 21.37 6.11
C VAL A 801 -40.50 20.72 5.12
N ILE A 802 -40.88 19.46 5.33
CA ILE A 802 -41.80 18.73 4.44
C ILE A 802 -43.21 19.34 4.47
N VAL A 803 -43.71 19.71 5.65
CA VAL A 803 -45.04 20.33 5.80
C VAL A 803 -45.05 21.72 5.17
N GLN A 804 -44.04 22.55 5.42
CA GLN A 804 -43.93 23.89 4.82
C GLN A 804 -43.83 23.83 3.29
N ALA A 805 -43.09 22.87 2.74
CA ALA A 805 -43.03 22.66 1.29
C ALA A 805 -44.39 22.26 0.71
N ALA A 806 -45.09 21.33 1.36
CA ALA A 806 -46.43 20.90 0.92
C ALA A 806 -47.47 22.04 1.00
N GLU A 807 -47.44 22.85 2.06
CA GLU A 807 -48.32 24.02 2.24
C GLU A 807 -48.02 25.11 1.20
N ALA A 808 -46.74 25.41 0.93
CA ALA A 808 -46.34 26.39 -0.08
C ALA A 808 -46.73 25.97 -1.50
N GLU A 809 -46.76 24.67 -1.78
CA GLU A 809 -47.14 24.08 -3.07
C GLU A 809 -48.65 23.74 -3.16
N GLY A 810 -49.45 24.01 -2.13
CA GLY A 810 -50.88 23.68 -2.08
C GLY A 810 -51.19 22.18 -2.16
N SER A 811 -50.21 21.33 -1.83
CA SER A 811 -50.26 19.87 -1.96
C SER A 811 -50.68 19.20 -0.65
N LYS A 812 -51.29 18.00 -0.72
CA LYS A 812 -51.69 17.23 0.48
C LYS A 812 -50.44 16.81 1.28
N ILE A 813 -50.43 17.11 2.58
CA ILE A 813 -49.39 16.67 3.50
C ILE A 813 -49.37 15.13 3.58
N PRO A 814 -48.21 14.47 3.41
CA PRO A 814 -48.13 13.02 3.52
C PRO A 814 -48.58 12.48 4.89
N GLU A 815 -49.44 11.46 4.91
CA GLU A 815 -49.97 10.86 6.15
C GLU A 815 -48.88 10.24 7.05
N LYS A 816 -47.76 9.80 6.45
CA LYS A 816 -46.61 9.25 7.17
C LYS A 816 -45.32 9.86 6.67
N ILE A 817 -44.66 10.63 7.55
CA ILE A 817 -43.35 11.22 7.29
C ILE A 817 -42.27 10.28 7.82
N ARG A 818 -41.28 9.97 6.98
CA ARG A 818 -40.16 9.10 7.33
C ARG A 818 -39.26 9.72 8.43
N PRO A 819 -38.50 8.91 9.17
CA PRO A 819 -37.46 9.43 10.06
C PRO A 819 -36.37 10.19 9.30
N ALA A 820 -35.71 11.10 10.01
CA ALA A 820 -34.53 11.81 9.57
C ALA A 820 -33.37 10.86 9.25
N ARG A 821 -32.60 11.21 8.22
CA ARG A 821 -31.35 10.56 7.80
C ARG A 821 -30.20 11.56 7.91
N GLN A 822 -28.96 11.09 7.74
CA GLN A 822 -27.80 11.95 7.97
C GLN A 822 -27.72 13.06 6.89
N GLU A 823 -28.05 12.71 5.65
CA GLU A 823 -28.09 13.61 4.49
C GLU A 823 -29.15 14.73 4.60
N ASP A 824 -30.15 14.58 5.47
CA ASP A 824 -31.20 15.60 5.65
C ASP A 824 -30.67 16.86 6.38
N GLU A 825 -29.43 16.87 6.89
CA GLU A 825 -28.78 18.03 7.50
C GLU A 825 -28.65 19.24 6.53
N PHE A 826 -28.61 18.97 5.22
CA PHE A 826 -28.54 20.01 4.20
C PHE A 826 -29.91 20.57 3.82
N ILE A 827 -30.99 19.91 4.26
CA ILE A 827 -32.37 20.26 3.95
C ILE A 827 -33.02 20.92 5.17
N ALA A 828 -32.88 20.32 6.35
CA ALA A 828 -33.47 20.79 7.60
C ALA A 828 -32.53 21.62 8.49
N GLY A 829 -31.28 21.81 8.05
CA GLY A 829 -30.25 22.55 8.75
C GLY A 829 -29.28 21.67 9.52
N ARG A 830 -28.03 22.13 9.65
CA ARG A 830 -26.92 21.35 10.24
C ARG A 830 -26.91 21.34 11.77
N THR A 831 -27.84 22.06 12.39
CA THR A 831 -27.97 22.18 13.84
C THR A 831 -29.44 22.04 14.23
N VAL A 832 -29.71 21.44 15.37
CA VAL A 832 -31.05 21.34 15.97
C VAL A 832 -31.04 21.92 17.37
N ILE A 833 -32.16 22.49 17.79
CA ILE A 833 -32.35 22.97 19.16
C ILE A 833 -33.08 21.87 19.93
N VAL A 834 -32.55 21.56 21.10
CA VAL A 834 -33.10 20.57 22.03
C VAL A 834 -33.38 21.26 23.36
N THR A 835 -34.54 20.98 23.95
CA THR A 835 -34.91 21.44 25.29
C THR A 835 -34.84 20.24 26.26
N PRO A 836 -33.69 19.98 26.88
CA PRO A 836 -33.57 18.97 27.92
C PRO A 836 -34.31 19.39 29.20
N PRO A 837 -34.74 18.43 30.04
CA PRO A 837 -35.54 18.71 31.23
C PRO A 837 -34.76 19.50 32.31
N ALA A 838 -35.51 20.13 33.22
CA ALA A 838 -34.96 20.77 34.41
C ALA A 838 -34.21 19.76 35.29
N ILE A 839 -33.20 20.24 36.02
CA ILE A 839 -32.47 19.44 37.00
C ILE A 839 -32.97 19.84 38.39
N GLU A 840 -33.63 18.92 39.09
CA GLU A 840 -34.16 19.12 40.45
C GLU A 840 -33.03 19.03 41.50
N GLY A 841 -33.04 19.96 42.48
CA GLY A 841 -32.04 20.10 43.56
C GLY A 841 -32.46 21.16 44.58
N SER A 842 -31.64 21.44 45.60
CA SER A 842 -31.84 22.60 46.50
C SER A 842 -31.80 23.92 45.72
N ASP A 843 -32.29 25.03 46.30
CA ASP A 843 -32.43 26.32 45.57
C ASP A 843 -31.14 26.77 44.84
N ASP A 844 -29.95 26.50 45.40
CA ASP A 844 -28.65 26.81 44.77
C ASP A 844 -28.18 25.79 43.70
N GLU A 845 -28.81 24.61 43.64
CA GLU A 845 -28.45 23.50 42.74
C GLU A 845 -29.42 23.30 41.57
N ALA A 846 -30.63 23.86 41.65
CA ALA A 846 -31.64 23.78 40.60
C ALA A 846 -31.16 24.47 39.31
N VAL A 847 -31.40 23.83 38.16
CA VAL A 847 -31.10 24.41 36.85
C VAL A 847 -32.35 24.40 36.01
N ALA A 848 -32.79 25.58 35.58
CA ALA A 848 -33.94 25.72 34.70
C ALA A 848 -33.72 24.98 33.36
N PRO A 849 -34.80 24.54 32.68
CA PRO A 849 -34.70 24.00 31.33
C PRO A 849 -34.01 25.01 30.40
N GLN A 850 -32.88 24.61 29.81
CA GLN A 850 -32.09 25.47 28.93
C GLN A 850 -32.09 24.91 27.52
N GLN A 851 -32.35 25.75 26.51
CA GLN A 851 -32.25 25.33 25.12
C GLN A 851 -30.78 25.09 24.74
N LEU A 852 -30.49 23.87 24.26
CA LEU A 852 -29.17 23.48 23.79
C LEU A 852 -29.19 23.33 22.27
N ARG A 853 -28.29 24.04 21.60
CA ARG A 853 -28.03 23.81 20.18
C ARG A 853 -27.06 22.64 20.02
N LEU A 854 -27.46 21.64 19.25
CA LEU A 854 -26.68 20.45 18.95
C LEU A 854 -26.43 20.31 17.44
N LEU A 855 -25.37 19.63 17.06
CA LEU A 855 -25.15 19.28 15.64
C LEU A 855 -26.05 18.14 15.18
N TRP A 856 -26.41 18.16 13.89
CA TRP A 856 -27.16 17.09 13.22
C TRP A 856 -26.33 15.81 13.11
N VAL A 857 -26.53 14.87 14.04
CA VAL A 857 -25.83 13.58 14.06
C VAL A 857 -26.76 12.47 14.54
N LEU A 858 -27.03 11.46 13.70
CA LEU A 858 -28.01 10.40 14.03
C LEU A 858 -27.39 9.08 14.51
N LYS A 859 -26.14 8.80 14.12
CA LYS A 859 -25.47 7.50 14.39
C LYS A 859 -24.36 7.55 15.44
N SER A 860 -23.90 8.74 15.83
CA SER A 860 -22.82 8.88 16.81
C SER A 860 -23.33 8.87 18.24
N ALA A 861 -22.60 8.16 19.11
CA ALA A 861 -22.83 8.18 20.55
C ALA A 861 -22.36 9.50 21.21
N GLU A 862 -21.64 10.34 20.48
CA GLU A 862 -21.08 11.61 20.95
C GLU A 862 -22.10 12.73 20.81
N ILE A 863 -22.06 13.69 21.75
CA ILE A 863 -22.91 14.87 21.75
C ILE A 863 -22.05 16.08 21.40
N TRP A 864 -22.40 16.75 20.30
CA TRP A 864 -21.82 18.03 19.94
C TRP A 864 -22.76 19.12 20.39
N VAL A 865 -22.37 19.88 21.42
CA VAL A 865 -23.16 20.98 21.99
C VAL A 865 -22.47 22.30 21.72
N GLU A 866 -23.25 23.36 21.49
CA GLU A 866 -22.73 24.71 21.37
C GLU A 866 -21.92 25.08 22.63
N LEU A 867 -20.71 25.57 22.43
CA LEU A 867 -19.76 25.88 23.46
C LEU A 867 -20.02 27.29 24.01
N THR A 868 -20.85 27.36 25.04
CA THR A 868 -21.09 28.55 25.85
C THR A 868 -20.93 28.20 27.33
N ILE A 869 -20.61 29.20 28.16
CA ILE A 869 -20.48 29.02 29.61
C ILE A 869 -21.77 28.41 30.20
N PRO A 870 -22.98 28.95 29.89
CA PRO A 870 -24.22 28.38 30.41
C PRO A 870 -24.45 26.91 30.00
N ASN A 871 -24.15 26.55 28.75
CA ASN A 871 -24.31 25.17 28.28
C ASN A 871 -23.37 24.22 29.02
N MET A 872 -22.12 24.63 29.28
CA MET A 872 -21.14 23.81 29.99
C MET A 872 -21.46 23.66 31.47
N GLU A 873 -22.07 24.66 32.10
CA GLU A 873 -22.58 24.57 33.47
C GLU A 873 -23.78 23.62 33.57
N TYR A 874 -24.73 23.73 32.63
CA TYR A 874 -25.84 22.79 32.51
C TYR A 874 -25.35 21.35 32.35
N VAL A 875 -24.46 21.10 31.37
CA VAL A 875 -23.88 19.77 31.10
C VAL A 875 -23.19 19.20 32.34
N LYS A 876 -22.42 20.03 33.07
CA LYS A 876 -21.74 19.61 34.30
C LYS A 876 -22.73 19.11 35.35
N ARG A 877 -23.76 19.91 35.65
CA ARG A 877 -24.78 19.56 36.65
C ARG A 877 -25.63 18.37 36.20
N ALA A 878 -25.97 18.31 34.90
CA ALA A 878 -26.80 17.25 34.33
C ALA A 878 -26.11 15.88 34.40
N ILE A 879 -24.81 15.81 34.09
CA ILE A 879 -24.05 14.56 34.17
C ILE A 879 -23.88 14.12 35.63
N LEU A 880 -23.65 15.06 36.56
CA LEU A 880 -23.48 14.75 38.00
C LEU A 880 -24.73 14.16 38.64
N LYS A 881 -25.92 14.66 38.29
CA LYS A 881 -27.19 14.20 38.88
C LYS A 881 -27.81 13.02 38.13
N SER A 882 -27.32 12.69 36.93
CA SER A 882 -27.89 11.61 36.14
C SER A 882 -27.50 10.24 36.70
N PRO A 883 -28.46 9.29 36.81
CA PRO A 883 -28.14 7.95 37.31
C PRO A 883 -27.20 7.21 36.36
N PRO A 884 -26.38 6.26 36.88
CA PRO A 884 -25.57 5.39 36.04
C PRO A 884 -26.43 4.68 34.98
N TRP A 885 -25.95 4.65 33.74
CA TRP A 885 -26.68 3.98 32.67
C TRP A 885 -26.61 2.45 32.85
N GLN A 886 -27.77 1.80 32.88
CA GLN A 886 -27.91 0.35 32.90
C GLN A 886 -28.48 -0.14 31.57
N GLN A 887 -27.90 -1.19 31.01
CA GLN A 887 -28.40 -1.79 29.78
C GLN A 887 -29.73 -2.52 30.06
N PRO A 888 -30.81 -2.28 29.28
CA PRO A 888 -32.07 -2.99 29.48
C PRO A 888 -31.89 -4.50 29.27
N ILE A 889 -32.37 -5.32 30.22
CA ILE A 889 -32.39 -6.79 30.10
C ILE A 889 -33.48 -7.17 29.10
N GLY A 890 -33.12 -7.24 27.81
CA GLY A 890 -34.04 -7.61 26.73
C GLY A 890 -34.24 -9.12 26.62
N LYS A 891 -35.50 -9.57 26.76
CA LYS A 891 -35.96 -10.94 26.44
C LYS A 891 -35.52 -11.32 25.02
N ARG A 892 -34.78 -12.42 24.90
CA ARG A 892 -34.37 -13.01 23.61
C ARG A 892 -35.63 -13.51 22.88
N ALA A 893 -36.11 -12.77 21.90
CA ALA A 893 -37.22 -13.20 21.05
C ALA A 893 -36.82 -14.46 20.27
N LYS A 894 -37.58 -15.55 20.46
CA LYS A 894 -37.54 -16.73 19.61
C LYS A 894 -38.06 -16.34 18.22
N GLY A 895 -37.28 -16.64 17.18
CA GLY A 895 -37.75 -16.76 15.80
C GLY A 895 -37.63 -15.52 14.91
N ALA A 896 -36.54 -15.44 14.14
CA ALA A 896 -36.55 -14.91 12.77
C ALA A 896 -35.34 -15.47 12.02
N ALA A 897 -35.60 -16.07 10.87
CA ALA A 897 -34.72 -16.97 10.14
C ALA A 897 -33.49 -16.28 9.51
N ALA A 898 -32.36 -16.99 9.55
CA ALA A 898 -31.17 -16.64 8.78
C ALA A 898 -31.39 -16.92 7.28
N SER A 899 -30.92 -16.00 6.45
CA SER A 899 -30.96 -16.07 4.98
C SER A 899 -30.23 -17.33 4.44
N PRO A 900 -30.72 -17.98 3.36
CA PRO A 900 -30.35 -19.35 3.01
C PRO A 900 -29.01 -19.40 2.24
N LYS A 901 -27.94 -19.87 2.89
CA LYS A 901 -26.71 -20.29 2.19
C LYS A 901 -26.74 -21.79 1.89
N ARG A 902 -26.81 -22.10 0.59
CA ARG A 902 -26.24 -23.27 -0.11
C ARG A 902 -26.33 -24.63 0.62
N ARG A 903 -27.46 -25.30 0.40
CA ARG A 903 -27.61 -26.76 0.51
C ARG A 903 -26.68 -27.45 -0.50
N ARG A 904 -25.62 -28.13 -0.05
CA ARG A 904 -24.92 -29.14 -0.88
C ARG A 904 -25.65 -30.47 -0.77
N ARG A 905 -25.90 -31.06 -1.94
CA ARG A 905 -26.52 -32.37 -2.19
C ARG A 905 -25.80 -33.46 -1.37
N ARG A 906 -26.55 -34.20 -0.55
CA ARG A 906 -26.13 -35.49 0.01
C ARG A 906 -26.46 -36.57 -1.02
N GLY A 907 -25.45 -37.31 -1.46
CA GLY A 907 -25.66 -38.60 -2.14
C GLY A 907 -26.24 -39.64 -1.17
N PRO A 908 -26.84 -40.73 -1.67
CA PRO A 908 -27.50 -41.74 -0.84
C PRO A 908 -26.47 -42.55 -0.04
N LYS A 909 -26.78 -42.83 1.24
CA LYS A 909 -25.99 -43.75 2.09
C LYS A 909 -26.09 -45.20 1.57
N PRO A 910 -24.98 -45.95 1.48
CA PRO A 910 -25.04 -47.42 1.50
C PRO A 910 -25.30 -47.92 2.93
N ARG A 911 -26.00 -49.06 3.00
CA ARG A 911 -26.52 -49.73 4.20
C ARG A 911 -25.41 -50.34 5.08
N ALA A 912 -25.76 -50.50 6.36
CA ALA A 912 -24.99 -51.20 7.38
C ALA A 912 -24.92 -52.73 7.12
N HIS A 913 -23.75 -53.30 7.37
CA HIS A 913 -23.51 -54.72 7.66
C HIS A 913 -22.64 -54.77 8.91
N ARG A 914 -23.22 -55.13 10.07
CA ARG A 914 -23.15 -56.44 10.74
C ARG A 914 -21.73 -56.81 11.18
N GLU A 915 -21.48 -56.65 12.48
CA GLU A 915 -20.45 -57.36 13.24
C GLU A 915 -20.80 -58.86 13.32
N PRO A 916 -19.78 -59.73 13.43
CA PRO A 916 -19.91 -60.94 14.22
C PRO A 916 -18.80 -61.07 15.27
N ASP A 917 -19.26 -61.16 16.52
CA ASP A 917 -18.93 -62.07 17.63
C ASP A 917 -17.55 -62.74 17.79
N GLU A 918 -17.21 -62.86 19.09
CA GLU A 918 -16.03 -63.35 19.82
C GLU A 918 -15.39 -64.68 19.36
N PRO A 919 -14.12 -64.92 19.75
CA PRO A 919 -13.56 -66.27 19.85
C PRO A 919 -13.11 -66.63 21.28
N LEU A 920 -13.55 -67.79 21.77
CA LEU A 920 -12.92 -68.54 22.85
C LEU A 920 -13.01 -70.03 22.51
N GLU A 921 -11.86 -70.68 22.27
CA GLU A 921 -11.29 -71.73 23.16
C GLU A 921 -10.14 -72.52 22.49
N GLN A 922 -9.03 -72.51 23.23
CA GLN A 922 -7.93 -73.49 23.41
C GLN A 922 -7.85 -74.75 22.54
N SER A 923 -6.65 -75.08 22.05
CA SER A 923 -5.76 -76.11 22.66
C SER A 923 -4.49 -76.34 21.81
N ASP A 924 -3.43 -76.73 22.53
CA ASP A 924 -2.04 -76.96 22.11
C ASP A 924 -1.85 -78.12 21.10
N HIS A 925 -0.83 -78.03 20.24
CA HIS A 925 0.36 -78.91 20.25
C HIS A 925 1.13 -78.93 18.90
N ASP A 926 2.46 -78.86 19.08
CA ASP A 926 3.53 -79.60 18.40
C ASP A 926 4.04 -79.26 16.98
N GLU A 927 5.28 -78.76 17.01
CA GLU A 927 6.51 -79.29 16.41
C GLU A 927 6.86 -79.12 14.92
N ALA A 928 8.13 -78.69 14.79
CA ALA A 928 9.13 -78.98 13.76
C ALA A 928 8.89 -78.42 12.34
N GLU A 929 9.61 -77.35 12.00
CA GLU A 929 10.88 -77.41 11.26
C GLU A 929 10.72 -77.97 9.84
N ASP A 930 10.88 -77.12 8.83
CA ASP A 930 12.17 -77.14 8.14
C ASP A 930 12.49 -75.79 7.47
N ASN A 931 13.76 -75.45 7.61
CA ASN A 931 14.42 -74.25 7.14
C ASN A 931 14.55 -74.24 5.62
N ARG A 932 14.66 -73.03 5.04
CA ARG A 932 15.90 -72.59 4.38
C ARG A 932 15.81 -71.12 3.96
N GLU A 933 16.66 -70.32 4.61
CA GLU A 933 17.54 -69.29 4.01
C GLU A 933 16.80 -68.16 3.23
N ALA A 934 16.56 -66.94 3.75
CA ALA A 934 17.41 -66.08 4.60
C ALA A 934 18.82 -65.92 3.98
N LEU A 935 19.42 -64.77 3.73
CA LEU A 935 19.36 -63.39 4.26
C LEU A 935 20.41 -62.67 3.36
N ASP A 936 20.09 -61.51 2.79
CA ASP A 936 20.45 -60.18 3.31
C ASP A 936 21.89 -59.73 3.01
N ASP A 937 22.07 -58.45 3.31
CA ASP A 937 23.30 -57.72 3.67
C ASP A 937 23.83 -56.84 2.52
N ASP A 938 23.91 -55.51 2.65
CA ASP A 938 23.89 -54.59 3.80
C ASP A 938 23.32 -53.21 3.41
#